data_AF-A0A7J5Y0G8-F1
#
_entry.id   AF-A0A7J5Y0G8-F1
#
_cell.length_a   1.000
_cell.length_b   1.000
_cell.length_c   1.000
_cell.angle_alpha   90.00
_cell.angle_beta   90.00
_cell.angle_gamma   90.00
#
_symmetry.space_group_name_H-M   'P 1'
#
loop_
_entity.id
_entity.type
_entity.pdbx_description
1 polymer ?
#
loop_
_entity_poly.entity_id
_entity_poly.type
_entity_poly.pdbx_seq_one_letter_code
_entity_poly.pdbx_strand_id
1 'polypeptide(L)'
;AVSRRIPGQDIRERGGRGGQSSKQQSGVQRVNILSAKALPPPISKTPDLKSPPSTRLRGAEGDIELSAWRLFVLKFPLCPVLGGAGPCLIFNLLRHVVTRWLSLLSSIDRILKCWRPLTSYFQSLGEEECSKILWKCFGEDGNEVFEMYFLFLSHILNVFSDSIEALEAKSFSITSVFKGRLKDTFFDFPVNNKLKQLTPDLAKKCEADFLVFYERAKKYVSERYDFSENSFHSKVSKLGLTTAVSYGEYSDAVQACSLKDIDMDGLYEEYGMVEAILSSSEMEGCHSEERYLKLFSKAEVPLVNLRTVSAYIFSIPCSNAHTERVFSMMTSAWRNERNRLDVDSVKAELHICVNFTFECTDMYQRLLTNKNLLEAARKGQKRWEGGDPGVSNQKTPTTILLTPDRKFHSFGYAARDFYHDLDPSESKQWLYLEKFKMKLHTTANLSIETDLHAANGKRVKAIDIFAYALAFFKEQAIKELSDQTGGEFDNNDVRWVITVPAIWKMPAKQFMREAAYKSGLVSRENPEQLIIALEPEAASIYCRKLRLHQMVDLGTNTTQNGCSPTENVGGAITQAKEHVRRNRQSRTFMVENVIGELWAELEEGDRYVVVDCGGGTVDLTKLLCKIFGQDFIDQFKIKRPAAWVDLMIAFESRKTAAPERTNPLNINLPFSFIDYYKKFRGHSVEHALRKSNVDFVKWSSQGMLRMNPDAMNSLFKPTIDHIIQHLTELFEKPEVSDIKFLFLVGGFAESLLLQQAVQDMLQGRSRIIIPHDVGLTILKGAVLFGLDPSIIKVRRSPLTYGVGVLNRFVEGKHPPEKLLVKDGTRWCTDVLDTFIAADQSVALGELVKRSYTPAKPSQQVIVIHVYCSEKEKVGFISEPSVRKCGTLRLDVSGTESTAPRREIQTLMQFGDTEIRAMAVDVSTGRTAFSSRIHVTTRKKRECSV
;
A
#
# COMPACT_ATOMS: atom_id res chain seq x y z
N ALA A 1 -20.62 59.17 -5.88
CA ALA A 1 -21.35 60.16 -6.71
C ALA A 1 -21.29 59.73 -8.17
N VAL A 2 -22.26 60.14 -9.02
CA VAL A 2 -22.38 59.79 -10.46
C VAL A 2 -22.63 58.27 -10.70
N SER A 3 -23.82 57.73 -11.01
CA SER A 3 -25.05 58.15 -11.72
C SER A 3 -25.04 57.91 -13.25
N ARG A 4 -25.80 56.87 -13.68
CA ARG A 4 -26.86 56.86 -14.74
C ARG A 4 -26.43 57.20 -16.21
N ARG A 5 -27.10 56.81 -17.31
CA ARG A 5 -28.46 56.27 -17.71
C ARG A 5 -28.26 55.54 -19.09
N ILE A 6 -28.96 54.46 -19.52
CA ILE A 6 -30.36 54.33 -20.07
C ILE A 6 -30.55 55.09 -21.41
N PRO A 7 -31.36 54.69 -22.44
CA PRO A 7 -32.50 53.72 -22.50
C PRO A 7 -32.61 52.73 -23.71
N GLY A 8 -33.67 51.89 -23.71
CA GLY A 8 -34.37 51.35 -24.92
C GLY A 8 -34.54 49.81 -24.94
N GLN A 9 -35.61 49.15 -24.44
CA GLN A 9 -37.03 49.09 -24.89
C GLN A 9 -37.23 48.66 -26.36
N ASP A 10 -38.11 47.71 -26.74
CA ASP A 10 -39.09 46.89 -25.99
C ASP A 10 -39.66 45.69 -26.83
N ILE A 11 -40.55 44.86 -26.24
CA ILE A 11 -41.64 44.04 -26.86
C ILE A 11 -41.31 42.69 -27.58
N ARG A 12 -41.57 41.60 -26.83
CA ARG A 12 -42.48 40.43 -27.07
C ARG A 12 -42.59 39.64 -28.40
N GLU A 13 -42.54 38.31 -28.17
CA GLU A 13 -43.46 37.22 -28.58
C GLU A 13 -43.35 36.43 -29.92
N ARG A 14 -43.08 35.12 -29.71
CA ARG A 14 -43.70 33.90 -30.31
C ARG A 14 -43.55 33.55 -31.80
N GLY A 15 -43.11 32.31 -31.99
CA GLY A 15 -43.40 31.45 -33.15
C GLY A 15 -42.27 31.42 -34.20
N GLY A 16 -41.92 30.29 -34.80
CA GLY A 16 -42.37 28.92 -34.56
C GLY A 16 -42.23 28.04 -35.80
N ARG A 17 -41.48 26.92 -35.68
CA ARG A 17 -41.38 25.77 -36.60
C ARG A 17 -40.70 25.98 -37.98
N GLY A 18 -39.64 25.18 -38.18
CA GLY A 18 -39.67 24.12 -39.20
C GLY A 18 -38.93 24.37 -40.51
N GLY A 19 -38.03 23.44 -40.87
CA GLY A 19 -37.38 23.38 -42.19
C GLY A 19 -36.12 22.50 -42.15
N GLN A 20 -36.14 21.37 -42.85
CA GLN A 20 -35.05 20.37 -42.80
C GLN A 20 -34.04 20.52 -43.96
N SER A 21 -32.78 20.22 -43.65
CA SER A 21 -31.78 19.50 -44.48
C SER A 21 -31.56 19.86 -45.96
N SER A 22 -30.29 20.06 -46.32
CA SER A 22 -29.60 19.15 -47.27
C SER A 22 -28.08 19.29 -47.17
N LYS A 23 -27.34 18.37 -47.82
CA LYS A 23 -25.89 18.12 -47.65
C LYS A 23 -25.08 18.70 -48.81
N GLN A 24 -23.79 18.99 -48.55
CA GLN A 24 -22.57 18.65 -49.31
C GLN A 24 -21.52 19.78 -49.16
N GLN A 25 -20.20 19.62 -49.31
CA GLN A 25 -19.19 18.54 -49.19
C GLN A 25 -17.87 19.18 -49.70
N SER A 26 -16.69 18.63 -49.35
CA SER A 26 -15.33 19.01 -49.81
C SER A 26 -14.74 20.34 -49.27
N GLY A 27 -13.43 20.44 -48.97
CA GLY A 27 -12.45 19.35 -48.83
C GLY A 27 -10.98 19.80 -48.64
N VAL A 28 -10.11 18.82 -48.29
CA VAL A 28 -8.64 18.72 -48.54
C VAL A 28 -7.76 19.85 -47.93
N GLN A 29 -6.69 19.61 -47.15
CA GLN A 29 -5.48 18.83 -47.46
C GLN A 29 -4.79 18.18 -46.22
N ARG A 30 -4.14 17.03 -46.46
CA ARG A 30 -3.04 16.46 -45.66
C ARG A 30 -1.83 16.31 -46.58
N VAL A 31 -0.62 16.45 -46.03
CA VAL A 31 0.65 16.28 -46.75
C VAL A 31 1.44 15.13 -46.12
N ASN A 32 1.78 14.13 -46.94
CA ASN A 32 2.78 13.08 -46.66
C ASN A 32 4.18 13.62 -47.07
N ILE A 33 5.35 12.96 -47.01
CA ILE A 33 5.73 11.56 -47.26
C ILE A 33 7.12 11.38 -46.60
N LEU A 34 7.43 10.18 -46.08
CA LEU A 34 8.61 9.35 -46.42
C LEU A 34 8.73 8.16 -45.46
N SER A 35 9.60 7.22 -45.84
CA SER A 35 9.19 5.81 -45.86
C SER A 35 10.36 4.83 -46.04
N ALA A 36 10.25 3.63 -45.47
CA ALA A 36 11.24 2.56 -45.63
C ALA A 36 10.61 1.19 -45.97
N LYS A 37 10.73 0.83 -47.26
CA LYS A 37 10.65 -0.47 -47.97
C LYS A 37 9.98 -1.72 -47.34
N ALA A 38 9.20 -2.40 -48.19
CA ALA A 38 8.52 -3.67 -47.94
C ALA A 38 9.17 -4.87 -48.67
N LEU A 39 8.73 -6.09 -48.32
CA LEU A 39 8.89 -7.37 -49.05
C LEU A 39 7.56 -8.18 -48.92
N PRO A 40 7.32 -9.26 -49.70
CA PRO A 40 6.14 -9.36 -50.58
C PRO A 40 4.97 -10.23 -50.05
N PRO A 41 3.77 -10.15 -50.68
CA PRO A 41 2.61 -10.94 -50.28
C PRO A 41 2.58 -12.35 -50.90
N PRO A 42 2.03 -13.36 -50.21
CA PRO A 42 1.75 -14.67 -50.79
C PRO A 42 0.46 -14.66 -51.63
N ILE A 43 0.46 -15.45 -52.71
CA ILE A 43 -0.63 -15.57 -53.68
C ILE A 43 -1.61 -16.70 -53.28
N SER A 44 -2.87 -16.48 -53.63
CA SER A 44 -4.09 -17.25 -53.34
C SER A 44 -4.10 -18.76 -53.66
N LYS A 45 -4.95 -19.53 -52.93
CA LYS A 45 -6.26 -20.03 -53.45
C LYS A 45 -7.10 -20.87 -52.46
N THR A 46 -8.41 -20.96 -52.77
CA THR A 46 -9.49 -21.78 -52.15
C THR A 46 -10.13 -21.20 -50.86
N PRO A 47 -11.44 -21.42 -50.64
CA PRO A 47 -12.48 -20.67 -51.36
C PRO A 47 -13.53 -19.98 -50.46
N ASP A 48 -14.29 -19.04 -51.03
CA ASP A 48 -15.33 -18.26 -50.34
C ASP A 48 -16.44 -19.12 -49.69
N LEU A 49 -16.47 -19.15 -48.36
CA LEU A 49 -17.68 -19.44 -47.60
C LEU A 49 -18.36 -18.11 -47.21
N LYS A 50 -19.35 -17.71 -48.02
CA LYS A 50 -20.20 -16.55 -47.74
C LYS A 50 -20.84 -16.71 -46.36
N SER A 51 -20.61 -15.72 -45.49
CA SER A 51 -21.27 -15.65 -44.17
C SER A 51 -22.80 -15.62 -44.33
N PRO A 52 -23.54 -16.57 -43.74
CA PRO A 52 -24.99 -16.46 -43.60
C PRO A 52 -25.34 -15.25 -42.71
N PRO A 53 -26.56 -14.67 -42.84
CA PRO A 53 -26.99 -13.57 -42.00
C PRO A 53 -26.96 -13.97 -40.51
N SER A 54 -26.52 -13.04 -39.66
CA SER A 54 -26.30 -13.29 -38.23
C SER A 54 -27.60 -13.44 -37.43
N THR A 55 -28.29 -14.56 -37.56
CA THR A 55 -29.17 -15.06 -36.50
C THR A 55 -28.31 -15.44 -35.31
N ARG A 56 -28.21 -14.53 -34.34
CA ARG A 56 -27.54 -14.77 -33.05
C ARG A 56 -28.19 -15.98 -32.39
N LEU A 57 -27.49 -17.11 -32.37
CA LEU A 57 -27.83 -18.24 -31.50
C LEU A 57 -27.89 -17.71 -30.07
N ARG A 58 -28.98 -18.01 -29.36
CA ARG A 58 -29.19 -17.59 -27.96
C ARG A 58 -28.39 -18.44 -26.99
N GLY A 59 -27.07 -18.57 -27.21
CA GLY A 59 -26.12 -19.14 -26.25
C GLY A 59 -25.85 -18.20 -25.08
N ALA A 60 -26.90 -17.61 -24.49
CA ALA A 60 -26.85 -16.56 -23.49
C ALA A 60 -27.98 -16.69 -22.45
N GLU A 61 -28.56 -17.88 -22.28
CA GLU A 61 -29.68 -18.09 -21.36
C GLU A 61 -29.19 -18.02 -19.89
N GLY A 62 -28.04 -18.64 -19.57
CA GLY A 62 -27.43 -18.53 -18.23
C GLY A 62 -26.99 -17.11 -17.79
N ASP A 63 -26.49 -16.26 -18.70
CA ASP A 63 -25.94 -14.93 -18.34
C ASP A 63 -27.03 -13.91 -17.94
N ILE A 64 -28.26 -14.11 -18.42
CA ILE A 64 -29.42 -13.27 -18.05
C ILE A 64 -30.18 -13.88 -16.85
N GLU A 65 -29.92 -15.14 -16.49
CA GLU A 65 -30.64 -15.94 -15.48
C GLU A 65 -30.16 -15.82 -14.03
N LEU A 66 -29.06 -15.11 -13.75
CA LEU A 66 -28.69 -14.71 -12.37
C LEU A 66 -28.69 -13.18 -12.23
N SER A 67 -28.25 -12.49 -13.29
CA SER A 67 -28.16 -11.04 -13.39
C SER A 67 -29.52 -10.34 -13.24
N ALA A 68 -30.57 -10.85 -13.89
CA ALA A 68 -31.88 -10.22 -13.86
C ALA A 68 -32.70 -10.56 -12.58
N TRP A 69 -32.46 -11.72 -11.95
CA TRP A 69 -33.07 -12.03 -10.65
C TRP A 69 -32.47 -11.22 -9.50
N ARG A 70 -31.15 -10.94 -9.53
CA ARG A 70 -30.52 -9.94 -8.63
C ARG A 70 -31.26 -8.59 -8.72
N LEU A 71 -31.60 -8.15 -9.93
CA LEU A 71 -32.37 -6.94 -10.19
C LEU A 71 -33.83 -7.04 -9.71
N PHE A 72 -34.45 -8.22 -9.80
CA PHE A 72 -35.82 -8.47 -9.39
C PHE A 72 -36.00 -8.34 -7.87
N VAL A 73 -35.16 -9.01 -7.07
CA VAL A 73 -35.24 -8.94 -5.60
C VAL A 73 -34.74 -7.61 -5.03
N LEU A 74 -33.75 -6.95 -5.67
CA LEU A 74 -33.25 -5.65 -5.18
C LEU A 74 -34.13 -4.44 -5.55
N LYS A 75 -35.01 -4.55 -6.57
CA LYS A 75 -36.02 -3.52 -6.89
C LYS A 75 -37.41 -3.83 -6.32
N PHE A 76 -37.73 -5.11 -6.15
CA PHE A 76 -38.95 -5.72 -5.61
C PHE A 76 -39.54 -5.10 -4.30
N PRO A 77 -39.15 -5.61 -3.11
CA PRO A 77 -40.01 -5.63 -1.93
C PRO A 77 -39.90 -4.39 -1.03
N LEU A 78 -38.89 -3.54 -1.21
CA LEU A 78 -38.62 -2.40 -0.32
C LEU A 78 -38.82 -1.03 -0.99
N CYS A 79 -38.80 -0.95 -2.32
CA CYS A 79 -38.83 0.33 -3.02
C CYS A 79 -40.12 1.16 -2.83
N PRO A 80 -41.34 0.56 -2.78
CA PRO A 80 -42.57 1.31 -2.51
C PRO A 80 -42.65 1.85 -1.08
N VAL A 81 -42.16 1.09 -0.09
CA VAL A 81 -42.21 1.46 1.33
C VAL A 81 -41.11 2.47 1.71
N LEU A 82 -39.94 2.38 1.08
CA LEU A 82 -38.79 3.25 1.33
C LEU A 82 -38.78 4.57 0.52
N GLY A 83 -39.81 4.88 -0.27
CA GLY A 83 -39.91 6.16 -0.97
C GLY A 83 -38.79 6.39 -1.99
N GLY A 84 -38.41 5.35 -2.73
CA GLY A 84 -37.33 5.41 -3.72
C GLY A 84 -35.91 5.13 -3.17
N ALA A 85 -35.74 5.05 -1.85
CA ALA A 85 -34.47 4.64 -1.23
C ALA A 85 -34.26 3.10 -1.30
N GLY A 86 -34.15 2.57 -2.52
CA GLY A 86 -33.66 1.22 -2.77
C GLY A 86 -32.20 1.04 -2.30
N PRO A 87 -31.62 -0.15 -2.55
CA PRO A 87 -30.88 -1.08 -1.67
C PRO A 87 -30.09 -0.62 -0.40
N CYS A 88 -30.04 0.65 -0.01
CA CYS A 88 -29.14 1.20 1.03
C CYS A 88 -29.26 0.58 2.44
N LEU A 89 -30.40 0.01 2.83
CA LEU A 89 -30.59 -0.52 4.19
C LEU A 89 -29.65 -1.70 4.49
N ILE A 90 -29.55 -2.67 3.57
CA ILE A 90 -28.68 -3.86 3.74
C ILE A 90 -27.20 -3.45 3.64
N PHE A 91 -26.85 -2.50 2.76
CA PHE A 91 -25.48 -2.00 2.58
C PHE A 91 -24.84 -1.47 3.88
N ASN A 92 -25.63 -0.87 4.77
CA ASN A 92 -25.13 -0.29 6.03
C ASN A 92 -25.06 -1.29 7.19
N LEU A 93 -25.93 -2.32 7.20
CA LEU A 93 -26.06 -3.27 8.31
C LEU A 93 -25.13 -4.48 8.20
N LEU A 94 -24.93 -5.00 6.99
CA LEU A 94 -24.03 -6.11 6.72
C LEU A 94 -23.22 -5.81 5.45
N ARG A 95 -21.89 -5.90 5.58
CA ARG A 95 -20.94 -5.50 4.53
C ARG A 95 -21.20 -6.27 3.22
N HIS A 96 -21.39 -5.52 2.13
CA HIS A 96 -21.56 -5.95 0.73
C HIS A 96 -21.60 -7.48 0.47
N VAL A 97 -22.81 -8.04 0.52
CA VAL A 97 -23.08 -9.41 0.04
C VAL A 97 -23.31 -9.34 -1.48
N VAL A 98 -22.27 -9.62 -2.29
CA VAL A 98 -22.36 -9.66 -3.77
C VAL A 98 -22.99 -10.97 -4.29
N THR A 99 -23.30 -11.89 -3.39
CA THR A 99 -23.43 -13.33 -3.67
C THR A 99 -24.88 -13.83 -3.74
N ARG A 100 -25.02 -15.13 -4.01
CA ARG A 100 -26.28 -15.82 -4.37
C ARG A 100 -27.35 -15.73 -3.27
N TRP A 101 -28.60 -16.06 -3.63
CA TRP A 101 -29.80 -16.07 -2.78
C TRP A 101 -29.57 -16.72 -1.41
N LEU A 102 -28.90 -17.88 -1.36
CA LEU A 102 -28.41 -18.57 -0.16
C LEU A 102 -27.76 -17.63 0.89
N SER A 103 -26.93 -16.69 0.42
CA SER A 103 -26.23 -15.72 1.27
C SER A 103 -27.08 -14.51 1.67
N LEU A 104 -28.13 -14.19 0.91
CA LEU A 104 -29.11 -13.16 1.28
C LEU A 104 -30.07 -13.69 2.35
N LEU A 105 -30.56 -14.93 2.20
CA LEU A 105 -31.34 -15.66 3.21
C LEU A 105 -30.60 -15.67 4.55
N SER A 106 -29.38 -16.20 4.58
CA SER A 106 -28.51 -16.22 5.76
C SER A 106 -28.27 -14.84 6.40
N SER A 107 -28.32 -13.77 5.60
CA SER A 107 -28.15 -12.39 6.08
C SER A 107 -29.43 -11.85 6.72
N ILE A 108 -30.59 -12.14 6.12
CA ILE A 108 -31.91 -11.75 6.64
C ILE A 108 -32.23 -12.53 7.92
N ASP A 109 -31.97 -13.84 7.95
CA ASP A 109 -32.15 -14.67 9.15
C ASP A 109 -31.28 -14.18 10.32
N ARG A 110 -30.07 -13.70 10.02
CA ARG A 110 -29.20 -13.08 11.02
C ARG A 110 -29.73 -11.74 11.52
N ILE A 111 -30.32 -10.91 10.65
CA ILE A 111 -30.98 -9.66 11.04
C ILE A 111 -32.19 -9.97 11.94
N LEU A 112 -33.04 -10.93 11.57
CA LEU A 112 -34.19 -11.39 12.38
C LEU A 112 -33.77 -11.97 13.73
N LYS A 113 -32.75 -12.84 13.76
CA LYS A 113 -32.18 -13.39 15.00
C LYS A 113 -31.61 -12.32 15.94
N CYS A 114 -31.16 -11.21 15.37
CA CYS A 114 -30.65 -10.06 16.11
C CYS A 114 -31.66 -8.89 16.20
N TRP A 115 -32.94 -9.09 15.86
CA TRP A 115 -33.89 -7.99 15.66
C TRP A 115 -34.03 -7.10 16.89
N ARG A 116 -34.38 -7.67 18.05
CA ARG A 116 -34.53 -6.92 19.32
C ARG A 116 -33.23 -6.19 19.73
N PRO A 117 -32.03 -6.83 19.73
CA PRO A 117 -30.77 -6.11 19.92
C PRO A 117 -30.51 -4.96 18.94
N LEU A 118 -30.82 -5.14 17.65
CA LEU A 118 -30.61 -4.11 16.63
C LEU A 118 -31.58 -2.94 16.79
N THR A 119 -32.86 -3.21 17.00
CA THR A 119 -33.88 -2.23 17.40
C THR A 119 -33.39 -1.40 18.58
N SER A 120 -33.06 -2.06 19.70
CA SER A 120 -32.65 -1.37 20.93
C SER A 120 -31.38 -0.54 20.73
N TYR A 121 -30.42 -1.04 19.95
CA TYR A 121 -29.21 -0.30 19.60
C TYR A 121 -29.52 0.96 18.77
N PHE A 122 -30.25 0.84 17.65
CA PHE A 122 -30.52 1.99 16.79
C PHE A 122 -31.45 3.01 17.46
N GLN A 123 -32.43 2.58 18.24
CA GLN A 123 -33.26 3.47 19.07
C GLN A 123 -32.40 4.23 20.09
N SER A 124 -31.39 3.59 20.70
CA SER A 124 -30.50 4.26 21.66
C SER A 124 -29.56 5.33 21.07
N LEU A 125 -29.43 5.40 19.74
CA LEU A 125 -28.70 6.47 19.04
C LEU A 125 -29.57 7.71 18.77
N GLY A 126 -30.90 7.57 18.79
CA GLY A 126 -31.83 8.63 18.38
C GLY A 126 -31.87 8.91 16.87
N GLU A 127 -32.86 9.71 16.43
CA GLU A 127 -33.10 9.97 15.00
C GLU A 127 -31.96 10.76 14.34
N GLU A 128 -31.31 11.67 15.08
CA GLU A 128 -30.30 12.57 14.50
C GLU A 128 -28.95 11.87 14.25
N GLU A 129 -28.52 10.93 15.10
CA GLU A 129 -27.28 10.17 14.89
C GLU A 129 -27.48 8.91 14.02
N CYS A 130 -28.72 8.46 13.84
CA CYS A 130 -29.04 7.29 13.03
C CYS A 130 -29.29 7.67 11.55
N SER A 131 -28.82 6.84 10.61
CA SER A 131 -29.17 7.02 9.21
C SER A 131 -30.68 6.96 9.03
N LYS A 132 -31.31 7.96 8.39
CA LYS A 132 -32.78 8.04 8.17
C LYS A 132 -33.40 6.75 7.64
N ILE A 133 -32.66 5.97 6.86
CA ILE A 133 -33.11 4.68 6.31
C ILE A 133 -33.12 3.58 7.40
N LEU A 134 -32.11 3.54 8.27
CA LEU A 134 -32.05 2.64 9.42
C LEU A 134 -33.05 3.06 10.51
N TRP A 135 -33.18 4.37 10.78
CA TRP A 135 -34.17 4.90 11.73
C TRP A 135 -35.60 4.54 11.30
N LYS A 136 -35.94 4.70 10.02
CA LYS A 136 -37.23 4.24 9.48
C LYS A 136 -37.48 2.73 9.62
N CYS A 137 -36.43 1.92 9.76
CA CYS A 137 -36.53 0.47 9.90
C CYS A 137 -36.56 -0.02 11.36
N PHE A 138 -35.86 0.66 12.27
CA PHE A 138 -35.62 0.21 13.65
C PHE A 138 -36.09 1.19 14.73
N GLY A 139 -36.44 2.41 14.36
CA GLY A 139 -36.97 3.46 15.23
C GLY A 139 -38.37 3.13 15.76
N GLU A 140 -39.00 4.11 16.41
CA GLU A 140 -40.29 3.90 17.08
C GLU A 140 -41.43 3.73 16.06
N ASP A 141 -41.45 4.57 15.01
CA ASP A 141 -42.45 4.51 13.94
C ASP A 141 -42.05 3.54 12.81
N GLY A 142 -42.63 2.33 12.83
CA GLY A 142 -42.64 1.41 11.68
C GLY A 142 -41.85 0.10 11.83
N ASN A 143 -41.13 -0.09 12.93
CA ASN A 143 -40.36 -1.30 13.23
C ASN A 143 -41.15 -2.61 12.99
N GLU A 144 -42.36 -2.73 13.52
CA GLU A 144 -43.18 -3.94 13.39
C GLU A 144 -43.55 -4.29 11.94
N VAL A 145 -43.64 -3.28 11.07
CA VAL A 145 -43.86 -3.46 9.64
C VAL A 145 -42.58 -4.03 9.01
N PHE A 146 -41.43 -3.42 9.26
CA PHE A 146 -40.16 -3.92 8.68
C PHE A 146 -39.79 -5.33 9.18
N GLU A 147 -40.03 -5.65 10.45
CA GLU A 147 -39.85 -7.01 11.02
C GLU A 147 -40.63 -8.04 10.19
N MET A 148 -41.89 -7.73 9.89
CA MET A 148 -42.80 -8.58 9.15
C MET A 148 -42.44 -8.71 7.66
N TYR A 149 -41.90 -7.66 7.02
CA TYR A 149 -41.29 -7.78 5.68
C TYR A 149 -40.04 -8.65 5.68
N PHE A 150 -39.17 -8.56 6.69
CA PHE A 150 -38.01 -9.45 6.80
C PHE A 150 -38.40 -10.90 7.08
N LEU A 151 -39.44 -11.16 7.90
CA LEU A 151 -40.00 -12.50 8.11
C LEU A 151 -40.53 -13.10 6.80
N PHE A 152 -41.29 -12.34 6.01
CA PHE A 152 -41.74 -12.78 4.68
C PHE A 152 -40.56 -13.05 3.73
N LEU A 153 -39.52 -12.20 3.74
CA LEU A 153 -38.34 -12.39 2.91
C LEU A 153 -37.51 -13.61 3.30
N SER A 154 -37.35 -13.90 4.60
CA SER A 154 -36.72 -15.13 5.09
C SER A 154 -37.45 -16.35 4.55
N HIS A 155 -38.77 -16.43 4.77
CA HIS A 155 -39.58 -17.55 4.28
C HIS A 155 -39.49 -17.74 2.77
N ILE A 156 -39.73 -16.69 1.98
CA ILE A 156 -39.79 -16.84 0.53
C ILE A 156 -38.41 -17.12 -0.09
N LEU A 157 -37.33 -16.58 0.46
CA LEU A 157 -35.97 -16.90 0.03
C LEU A 157 -35.58 -18.34 0.39
N ASN A 158 -36.09 -18.90 1.50
CA ASN A 158 -35.93 -20.33 1.79
C ASN A 158 -36.62 -21.19 0.72
N VAL A 159 -37.86 -20.87 0.36
CA VAL A 159 -38.60 -21.57 -0.72
C VAL A 159 -37.84 -21.51 -2.05
N PHE A 160 -37.19 -20.38 -2.37
CA PHE A 160 -36.31 -20.27 -3.54
C PHE A 160 -35.02 -21.08 -3.40
N SER A 161 -34.45 -21.20 -2.19
CA SER A 161 -33.31 -22.09 -1.91
C SER A 161 -33.68 -23.55 -2.17
N ASP A 162 -34.75 -24.02 -1.50
CA ASP A 162 -35.29 -25.39 -1.64
C ASP A 162 -35.63 -25.70 -3.11
N SER A 163 -36.13 -24.70 -3.85
CA SER A 163 -36.44 -24.83 -5.28
C SER A 163 -35.18 -24.94 -6.15
N ILE A 164 -34.12 -24.17 -5.86
CA ILE A 164 -32.84 -24.28 -6.58
C ILE A 164 -32.21 -25.64 -6.31
N GLU A 165 -32.19 -26.10 -5.06
CA GLU A 165 -31.69 -27.41 -4.67
C GLU A 165 -32.50 -28.54 -5.32
N ALA A 166 -33.82 -28.39 -5.49
CA ALA A 166 -34.68 -29.32 -6.23
C ALA A 166 -34.44 -29.33 -7.75
N LEU A 167 -34.08 -28.19 -8.37
CA LEU A 167 -33.66 -28.13 -9.78
C LEU A 167 -32.30 -28.81 -9.97
N GLU A 168 -31.35 -28.53 -9.09
CA GLU A 168 -30.04 -29.19 -9.07
C GLU A 168 -30.20 -30.72 -8.84
N ALA A 169 -31.24 -31.15 -8.14
CA ALA A 169 -31.66 -32.55 -7.96
C ALA A 169 -32.61 -33.11 -9.06
N LYS A 170 -32.72 -32.44 -10.22
CA LYS A 170 -33.48 -32.90 -11.42
C LYS A 170 -35.01 -33.03 -11.27
N SER A 171 -35.67 -32.23 -10.41
CA SER A 171 -37.13 -32.24 -10.24
C SER A 171 -37.83 -30.99 -10.81
N PHE A 172 -38.80 -31.18 -11.72
CA PHE A 172 -39.45 -30.09 -12.47
C PHE A 172 -40.70 -29.47 -11.80
N SER A 173 -41.05 -29.83 -10.57
CA SER A 173 -42.37 -29.52 -9.96
C SER A 173 -42.54 -28.08 -9.41
N ILE A 174 -41.63 -27.16 -9.70
CA ILE A 174 -41.59 -25.82 -9.07
C ILE A 174 -42.78 -24.93 -9.46
N THR A 175 -43.28 -25.02 -10.70
CA THR A 175 -44.46 -24.25 -11.09
C THR A 175 -45.72 -24.67 -10.32
N SER A 176 -45.82 -25.93 -9.87
CA SER A 176 -46.90 -26.37 -8.96
C SER A 176 -46.79 -25.75 -7.56
N VAL A 177 -45.58 -25.60 -7.01
CA VAL A 177 -45.37 -25.00 -5.67
C VAL A 177 -45.84 -23.55 -5.62
N PHE A 178 -45.48 -22.75 -6.63
CA PHE A 178 -45.94 -21.35 -6.70
C PHE A 178 -47.43 -21.23 -7.08
N LYS A 179 -47.96 -22.10 -7.96
CA LYS A 179 -49.41 -22.10 -8.30
C LYS A 179 -50.29 -22.44 -7.10
N GLY A 180 -49.91 -23.41 -6.26
CA GLY A 180 -50.64 -23.76 -5.05
C GLY A 180 -50.67 -22.61 -4.03
N ARG A 181 -49.49 -22.07 -3.68
CA ARG A 181 -49.37 -20.99 -2.69
C ARG A 181 -50.09 -19.70 -3.07
N LEU A 182 -50.17 -19.38 -4.37
CA LEU A 182 -50.97 -18.27 -4.90
C LEU A 182 -52.48 -18.51 -4.79
N LYS A 183 -52.93 -19.76 -4.97
CA LYS A 183 -54.34 -20.14 -4.84
C LYS A 183 -54.81 -20.11 -3.39
N ASP A 184 -53.92 -20.47 -2.46
CA ASP A 184 -54.25 -20.66 -1.04
C ASP A 184 -53.86 -19.46 -0.15
N THR A 185 -53.29 -18.38 -0.70
CA THR A 185 -52.89 -17.16 0.05
C THR A 185 -51.88 -17.43 1.19
N PHE A 186 -50.98 -18.39 1.00
CA PHE A 186 -50.16 -18.94 2.10
C PHE A 186 -48.83 -18.20 2.31
N PHE A 187 -48.65 -17.59 3.50
CA PHE A 187 -47.45 -16.81 3.88
C PHE A 187 -46.57 -17.42 5.00
N ASP A 188 -46.87 -18.65 5.44
CA ASP A 188 -46.28 -19.33 6.61
C ASP A 188 -46.70 -18.82 8.00
N PHE A 189 -46.57 -19.69 9.00
CA PHE A 189 -47.05 -19.51 10.37
C PHE A 189 -46.48 -18.26 11.08
N PRO A 190 -45.16 -17.93 11.00
CA PRO A 190 -44.62 -16.75 11.65
C PRO A 190 -45.21 -15.44 11.10
N VAL A 191 -45.37 -15.35 9.76
CA VAL A 191 -45.96 -14.19 9.09
C VAL A 191 -47.44 -14.09 9.43
N ASN A 192 -48.20 -15.19 9.31
CA ASN A 192 -49.62 -15.23 9.67
C ASN A 192 -49.90 -14.91 11.15
N ASN A 193 -48.99 -15.25 12.06
CA ASN A 193 -49.11 -14.92 13.47
C ASN A 193 -48.78 -13.44 13.76
N LYS A 194 -47.81 -12.85 13.04
CA LYS A 194 -47.46 -11.43 13.16
C LYS A 194 -48.49 -10.52 12.48
N LEU A 195 -49.10 -10.93 11.36
CA LEU A 195 -50.20 -10.19 10.71
C LEU A 195 -51.39 -9.97 11.67
N LYS A 196 -51.70 -10.95 12.53
CA LYS A 196 -52.74 -10.84 13.58
C LYS A 196 -52.41 -9.86 14.71
N GLN A 197 -51.17 -9.41 14.81
CA GLN A 197 -50.70 -8.46 15.84
C GLN A 197 -50.68 -7.01 15.31
N LEU A 198 -50.80 -6.81 14.00
CA LEU A 198 -50.82 -5.49 13.36
C LEU A 198 -52.25 -4.91 13.31
N THR A 199 -52.36 -3.61 13.06
CA THR A 199 -53.66 -2.98 12.81
C THR A 199 -54.28 -3.49 11.49
N PRO A 200 -55.62 -3.56 11.37
CA PRO A 200 -56.28 -4.16 10.20
C PRO A 200 -55.88 -3.54 8.84
N ASP A 201 -55.61 -2.23 8.81
CA ASP A 201 -55.21 -1.52 7.60
C ASP A 201 -53.75 -1.80 7.21
N LEU A 202 -52.86 -1.93 8.20
CA LEU A 202 -51.46 -2.32 7.96
C LEU A 202 -51.35 -3.79 7.54
N ALA A 203 -52.12 -4.69 8.16
CA ALA A 203 -52.17 -6.10 7.79
C ALA A 203 -52.62 -6.27 6.31
N LYS A 204 -53.78 -5.69 5.94
CA LYS A 204 -54.30 -5.73 4.56
C LYS A 204 -53.33 -5.16 3.53
N LYS A 205 -52.63 -4.07 3.86
CA LYS A 205 -51.63 -3.48 2.97
C LYS A 205 -50.51 -4.47 2.66
N CYS A 206 -50.00 -5.15 3.69
CA CYS A 206 -48.85 -6.02 3.55
C CYS A 206 -49.22 -7.37 2.90
N GLU A 207 -50.42 -7.90 3.18
CA GLU A 207 -51.02 -9.01 2.42
C GLU A 207 -51.11 -8.69 0.91
N ALA A 208 -51.56 -7.49 0.56
CA ALA A 208 -51.62 -7.04 -0.85
C ALA A 208 -50.22 -6.94 -1.48
N ASP A 209 -49.25 -6.34 -0.77
CA ASP A 209 -47.87 -6.23 -1.24
C ASP A 209 -47.21 -7.63 -1.42
N PHE A 210 -47.50 -8.60 -0.57
CA PHE A 210 -47.03 -9.99 -0.67
C PHE A 210 -47.66 -10.76 -1.85
N LEU A 211 -48.96 -10.58 -2.09
CA LEU A 211 -49.63 -11.15 -3.28
C LEU A 211 -49.06 -10.58 -4.59
N VAL A 212 -48.80 -9.27 -4.61
CA VAL A 212 -48.15 -8.60 -5.73
C VAL A 212 -46.73 -9.13 -5.95
N PHE A 213 -45.99 -9.49 -4.89
CA PHE A 213 -44.70 -10.19 -5.02
C PHE A 213 -44.88 -11.57 -5.68
N TYR A 214 -45.83 -12.40 -5.22
CA TYR A 214 -46.03 -13.74 -5.78
C TYR A 214 -46.44 -13.74 -7.26
N GLU A 215 -47.38 -12.89 -7.68
CA GLU A 215 -47.78 -12.84 -9.09
C GLU A 215 -46.65 -12.33 -10.01
N ARG A 216 -45.84 -11.37 -9.54
CA ARG A 216 -44.65 -10.93 -10.29
C ARG A 216 -43.59 -12.02 -10.35
N ALA A 217 -43.36 -12.74 -9.25
CA ALA A 217 -42.39 -13.83 -9.20
C ALA A 217 -42.79 -14.92 -10.22
N LYS A 218 -44.03 -15.42 -10.13
CA LYS A 218 -44.63 -16.35 -11.10
C LYS A 218 -44.48 -15.87 -12.54
N LYS A 219 -44.86 -14.62 -12.84
CA LYS A 219 -44.72 -14.02 -14.18
C LYS A 219 -43.26 -14.06 -14.64
N TYR A 220 -42.33 -13.60 -13.80
CA TYR A 220 -40.91 -13.55 -14.12
C TYR A 220 -40.35 -14.96 -14.40
N VAL A 221 -40.71 -15.98 -13.61
CA VAL A 221 -40.25 -17.36 -13.89
C VAL A 221 -40.80 -17.85 -15.22
N SER A 222 -42.08 -17.63 -15.50
CA SER A 222 -42.75 -18.05 -16.75
C SER A 222 -42.30 -17.31 -18.01
N GLU A 223 -41.70 -16.12 -17.88
CA GLU A 223 -41.11 -15.37 -19.00
C GLU A 223 -39.68 -15.82 -19.34
N ARG A 224 -39.04 -16.60 -18.46
CA ARG A 224 -37.63 -17.02 -18.58
C ARG A 224 -37.44 -18.50 -18.81
N TYR A 225 -38.26 -19.32 -18.18
CA TYR A 225 -38.19 -20.77 -18.28
C TYR A 225 -39.44 -21.31 -18.97
N ASP A 226 -39.25 -22.03 -20.07
CA ASP A 226 -40.30 -22.86 -20.63
C ASP A 226 -40.43 -24.13 -19.79
N PHE A 227 -41.51 -24.23 -19.02
CA PHE A 227 -41.87 -25.42 -18.24
C PHE A 227 -42.79 -26.37 -19.02
N SER A 228 -42.93 -26.20 -20.34
CA SER A 228 -43.60 -27.18 -21.18
C SER A 228 -42.77 -28.47 -21.27
N GLU A 229 -43.47 -29.59 -21.51
CA GLU A 229 -42.85 -30.89 -21.78
C GLU A 229 -42.02 -30.90 -23.08
N ASN A 230 -42.13 -29.85 -23.91
CA ASN A 230 -41.42 -29.68 -25.18
C ASN A 230 -40.26 -28.67 -25.10
N SER A 231 -39.91 -28.22 -23.89
CA SER A 231 -38.81 -27.27 -23.64
C SER A 231 -37.44 -27.82 -24.05
N PHE A 232 -36.48 -26.92 -24.32
CA PHE A 232 -35.09 -27.30 -24.62
C PHE A 232 -34.52 -28.26 -23.58
N HIS A 233 -34.71 -27.95 -22.28
CA HIS A 233 -34.24 -28.81 -21.19
C HIS A 233 -34.93 -30.19 -21.21
N SER A 234 -36.23 -30.28 -21.50
CA SER A 234 -36.92 -31.56 -21.62
C SER A 234 -36.26 -32.43 -22.70
N LYS A 235 -36.07 -31.88 -23.90
CA LYS A 235 -35.44 -32.57 -25.04
C LYS A 235 -34.02 -33.05 -24.75
N VAL A 236 -33.17 -32.22 -24.14
CA VAL A 236 -31.78 -32.61 -23.87
C VAL A 236 -31.61 -33.46 -22.60
N SER A 237 -32.56 -33.45 -21.66
CA SER A 237 -32.46 -34.22 -20.41
C SER A 237 -32.38 -35.74 -20.64
N LYS A 238 -32.99 -36.23 -21.72
CA LYS A 238 -32.98 -37.65 -22.13
C LYS A 238 -31.58 -38.15 -22.46
N LEU A 239 -30.71 -37.27 -22.94
CA LEU A 239 -29.30 -37.54 -23.22
C LEU A 239 -28.48 -37.83 -21.96
N GLY A 240 -29.06 -37.71 -20.75
CA GLY A 240 -28.44 -38.21 -19.52
C GLY A 240 -28.34 -39.74 -19.44
N LEU A 241 -28.98 -40.47 -20.38
CA LEU A 241 -28.96 -41.94 -20.51
C LEU A 241 -29.38 -42.71 -19.25
N THR A 242 -30.11 -42.06 -18.33
CA THR A 242 -30.54 -42.65 -17.05
C THR A 242 -31.63 -43.70 -17.21
N THR A 243 -32.44 -43.57 -18.26
CA THR A 243 -33.46 -44.52 -18.72
C THR A 243 -33.14 -44.95 -20.14
N ALA A 244 -33.85 -45.95 -20.68
CA ALA A 244 -33.90 -46.15 -22.12
C ALA A 244 -34.33 -44.84 -22.82
N VAL A 245 -33.73 -44.56 -23.97
CA VAL A 245 -33.93 -43.37 -24.80
C VAL A 245 -34.29 -43.88 -26.18
N SER A 246 -35.27 -43.28 -26.84
CA SER A 246 -35.62 -43.59 -28.22
C SER A 246 -34.78 -42.78 -29.22
N TYR A 247 -34.62 -43.29 -30.46
CA TYR A 247 -34.00 -42.49 -31.52
C TYR A 247 -34.69 -41.14 -31.75
N GLY A 248 -36.02 -41.06 -31.59
CA GLY A 248 -36.77 -39.81 -31.66
C GLY A 248 -36.27 -38.77 -30.65
N GLU A 249 -35.98 -39.17 -29.41
CA GLU A 249 -35.42 -38.28 -28.38
C GLU A 249 -33.98 -37.84 -28.70
N TYR A 250 -33.16 -38.70 -29.33
CA TYR A 250 -31.85 -38.29 -29.85
C TYR A 250 -31.98 -37.26 -30.99
N SER A 251 -32.92 -37.46 -31.92
CA SER A 251 -33.20 -36.51 -33.00
C SER A 251 -33.72 -35.16 -32.46
N ASP A 252 -34.66 -35.19 -31.52
CA ASP A 252 -35.19 -34.00 -30.86
C ASP A 252 -34.08 -33.21 -30.13
N ALA A 253 -33.16 -33.91 -29.48
CA ALA A 253 -31.99 -33.33 -28.84
C ALA A 253 -31.01 -32.69 -29.84
N VAL A 254 -30.66 -33.39 -30.93
CA VAL A 254 -29.79 -32.85 -32.00
C VAL A 254 -30.39 -31.59 -32.60
N GLN A 255 -31.70 -31.61 -32.87
CA GLN A 255 -32.43 -30.45 -33.38
C GLN A 255 -32.48 -29.30 -32.37
N ALA A 256 -32.76 -29.59 -31.09
CA ALA A 256 -32.80 -28.60 -30.02
C ALA A 256 -31.45 -27.90 -29.82
N CYS A 257 -30.35 -28.66 -29.85
CA CYS A 257 -28.99 -28.13 -29.76
C CYS A 257 -28.50 -27.44 -31.05
N SER A 258 -29.26 -27.52 -32.16
CA SER A 258 -28.88 -26.96 -33.47
C SER A 258 -27.50 -27.45 -33.95
N LEU A 259 -27.19 -28.72 -33.68
CA LEU A 259 -25.91 -29.31 -34.05
C LEU A 259 -25.80 -29.40 -35.57
N LYS A 260 -24.60 -29.12 -36.08
CA LYS A 260 -24.25 -29.25 -37.50
C LYS A 260 -23.30 -30.41 -37.67
N ASP A 261 -23.19 -30.89 -38.92
CA ASP A 261 -22.21 -31.89 -39.33
C ASP A 261 -22.37 -33.24 -38.59
N ILE A 262 -23.63 -33.56 -38.24
CA ILE A 262 -24.06 -34.88 -37.76
C ILE A 262 -24.81 -35.57 -38.90
N ASP A 263 -24.39 -36.80 -39.21
CA ASP A 263 -25.14 -37.69 -40.08
C ASP A 263 -26.27 -38.34 -39.26
N MET A 264 -27.52 -38.00 -39.59
CA MET A 264 -28.68 -38.52 -38.87
C MET A 264 -28.94 -39.99 -39.18
N ASP A 265 -28.61 -40.46 -40.39
CA ASP A 265 -28.78 -41.85 -40.77
C ASP A 265 -27.68 -42.69 -40.08
N GLY A 266 -26.43 -42.20 -40.09
CA GLY A 266 -25.35 -42.78 -39.29
C GLY A 266 -25.62 -42.77 -37.77
N LEU A 267 -26.28 -41.74 -37.24
CA LEU A 267 -26.72 -41.70 -35.84
C LEU A 267 -27.82 -42.74 -35.53
N TYR A 268 -28.67 -43.09 -36.50
CA TYR A 268 -29.64 -44.17 -36.35
C TYR A 268 -28.97 -45.55 -36.31
N GLU A 269 -27.95 -45.77 -37.15
CA GLU A 269 -27.15 -47.00 -37.13
C GLU A 269 -26.36 -47.14 -35.81
N GLU A 270 -25.75 -46.05 -35.33
CA GLU A 270 -25.11 -45.99 -34.01
C GLU A 270 -26.09 -46.26 -32.87
N TYR A 271 -27.32 -45.73 -32.94
CA TYR A 271 -28.36 -45.88 -31.91
C TYR A 271 -28.69 -47.36 -31.61
N GLY A 272 -28.79 -48.22 -32.63
CA GLY A 272 -29.11 -49.64 -32.42
C GLY A 272 -28.06 -50.39 -31.59
N MET A 273 -26.79 -50.03 -31.71
CA MET A 273 -25.71 -50.57 -30.87
C MET A 273 -25.78 -50.01 -29.45
N VAL A 274 -26.15 -48.75 -29.32
CA VAL A 274 -26.24 -48.01 -28.06
C VAL A 274 -27.40 -48.54 -27.19
N GLU A 275 -28.55 -48.85 -27.78
CA GLU A 275 -29.69 -49.47 -27.11
C GLU A 275 -29.32 -50.85 -26.52
N ALA A 276 -28.60 -51.68 -27.28
CA ALA A 276 -28.15 -53.00 -26.85
C ALA A 276 -27.16 -52.92 -25.66
N ILE A 277 -26.26 -51.94 -25.64
CA ILE A 277 -25.31 -51.73 -24.54
C ILE A 277 -26.02 -51.11 -23.31
N LEU A 278 -26.91 -50.14 -23.50
CA LEU A 278 -27.65 -49.48 -22.42
C LEU A 278 -28.63 -50.41 -21.70
N SER A 279 -29.16 -51.41 -22.39
CA SER A 279 -30.06 -52.43 -21.81
C SER A 279 -29.34 -53.49 -20.96
N SER A 280 -28.01 -53.42 -20.82
CA SER A 280 -27.24 -54.33 -19.96
C SER A 280 -27.34 -53.95 -18.47
N SER A 281 -27.40 -54.96 -17.59
CA SER A 281 -27.48 -54.78 -16.13
C SER A 281 -26.26 -54.06 -15.53
N GLU A 282 -25.16 -53.96 -16.27
CA GLU A 282 -23.95 -53.21 -15.85
C GLU A 282 -24.13 -51.69 -15.83
N MET A 283 -25.25 -51.16 -16.32
CA MET A 283 -25.56 -49.73 -16.36
C MET A 283 -26.37 -49.24 -15.15
N GLU A 284 -26.82 -50.16 -14.27
CA GLU A 284 -27.47 -49.81 -13.00
C GLU A 284 -26.54 -49.01 -12.09
N GLY A 285 -27.09 -48.03 -11.38
CA GLY A 285 -26.35 -47.16 -10.45
C GLY A 285 -25.43 -46.11 -11.10
N CYS A 286 -24.98 -46.28 -12.34
CA CYS A 286 -24.02 -45.35 -12.97
C CYS A 286 -24.59 -43.96 -13.28
N HIS A 287 -23.75 -42.94 -13.06
CA HIS A 287 -23.99 -41.56 -13.46
C HIS A 287 -23.84 -41.37 -14.99
N SER A 288 -24.34 -40.25 -15.53
CA SER A 288 -24.45 -40.03 -16.98
C SER A 288 -23.09 -40.11 -17.69
N GLU A 289 -22.07 -39.47 -17.13
CA GLU A 289 -20.68 -39.50 -17.60
C GLU A 289 -20.07 -40.91 -17.59
N GLU A 290 -20.36 -41.72 -16.58
CA GLU A 290 -19.91 -43.13 -16.51
C GLU A 290 -20.61 -43.99 -17.56
N ARG A 291 -21.89 -43.71 -17.84
CA ARG A 291 -22.65 -44.41 -18.90
C ARG A 291 -22.05 -44.13 -20.28
N TYR A 292 -21.72 -42.88 -20.60
CA TYR A 292 -21.02 -42.56 -21.86
C TYR A 292 -19.62 -43.20 -21.92
N LEU A 293 -18.84 -43.22 -20.84
CA LEU A 293 -17.53 -43.88 -20.79
C LEU A 293 -17.62 -45.40 -20.99
N LYS A 294 -18.60 -46.07 -20.37
CA LYS A 294 -18.88 -47.50 -20.58
C LYS A 294 -19.36 -47.78 -22.01
N LEU A 295 -20.19 -46.91 -22.56
CA LEU A 295 -20.71 -47.01 -23.92
C LEU A 295 -19.59 -46.92 -24.96
N PHE A 296 -18.74 -45.88 -24.88
CA PHE A 296 -17.62 -45.71 -25.81
C PHE A 296 -16.48 -46.72 -25.63
N SER A 297 -16.36 -47.37 -24.46
CA SER A 297 -15.36 -48.44 -24.26
C SER A 297 -15.82 -49.82 -24.69
N LYS A 298 -17.14 -50.06 -24.79
CA LYS A 298 -17.73 -51.32 -25.28
C LYS A 298 -18.16 -51.32 -26.75
N ALA A 299 -18.27 -50.15 -27.38
CA ALA A 299 -18.62 -50.06 -28.79
C ALA A 299 -17.50 -50.65 -29.67
N GLU A 300 -17.81 -51.73 -30.39
CA GLU A 300 -16.89 -52.37 -31.35
C GLU A 300 -16.65 -51.50 -32.60
N VAL A 301 -17.56 -50.55 -32.85
CA VAL A 301 -17.54 -49.63 -34.00
C VAL A 301 -17.41 -48.18 -33.49
N PRO A 302 -16.66 -47.29 -34.17
CA PRO A 302 -16.56 -45.89 -33.76
C PRO A 302 -17.91 -45.17 -33.83
N LEU A 303 -18.46 -44.81 -32.67
CA LEU A 303 -19.70 -44.01 -32.54
C LEU A 303 -19.43 -42.52 -32.80
N VAL A 304 -19.16 -42.14 -34.05
CA VAL A 304 -18.68 -40.79 -34.43
C VAL A 304 -19.76 -39.72 -34.21
N ASN A 305 -21.00 -40.01 -34.58
CA ASN A 305 -22.11 -39.07 -34.46
C ASN A 305 -22.49 -38.88 -32.98
N LEU A 306 -22.65 -39.97 -32.22
CA LEU A 306 -22.96 -39.89 -30.79
C LEU A 306 -21.80 -39.28 -29.97
N ARG A 307 -20.54 -39.51 -30.38
CA ARG A 307 -19.39 -38.81 -29.78
C ARG A 307 -19.45 -37.30 -30.03
N THR A 308 -19.94 -36.87 -31.19
CA THR A 308 -20.15 -35.45 -31.51
C THR A 308 -21.28 -34.84 -30.68
N VAL A 309 -22.42 -35.53 -30.56
CA VAL A 309 -23.54 -35.15 -29.68
C VAL A 309 -23.08 -35.02 -28.23
N SER A 310 -22.46 -36.05 -27.67
CA SER A 310 -21.98 -36.07 -26.28
C SER A 310 -20.88 -35.06 -26.01
N ALA A 311 -19.91 -34.87 -26.92
CA ALA A 311 -18.87 -33.85 -26.78
C ALA A 311 -19.47 -32.43 -26.71
N TYR A 312 -20.50 -32.13 -27.50
CA TYR A 312 -21.21 -30.86 -27.39
C TYR A 312 -21.91 -30.72 -26.03
N ILE A 313 -22.65 -31.73 -25.58
CA ILE A 313 -23.36 -31.69 -24.29
C ILE A 313 -22.39 -31.49 -23.12
N PHE A 314 -21.28 -32.25 -23.08
CA PHE A 314 -20.25 -32.10 -22.04
C PHE A 314 -19.40 -30.83 -22.19
N SER A 315 -19.47 -30.12 -23.33
CA SER A 315 -18.90 -28.78 -23.47
C SER A 315 -19.76 -27.68 -22.83
N ILE A 316 -21.05 -27.94 -22.58
CA ILE A 316 -21.94 -27.02 -21.87
C ILE A 316 -21.59 -27.10 -20.36
N PRO A 317 -21.06 -26.04 -19.75
CA PRO A 317 -20.65 -26.09 -18.35
C PRO A 317 -21.88 -26.20 -17.44
N CYS A 318 -21.92 -27.23 -16.59
CA CYS A 318 -22.97 -27.47 -15.60
C CYS A 318 -23.19 -26.30 -14.62
N SER A 319 -22.22 -25.38 -14.52
CA SER A 319 -22.40 -24.10 -13.85
C SER A 319 -21.58 -23.02 -14.53
N ASN A 320 -22.21 -21.87 -14.77
CA ASN A 320 -21.51 -20.65 -15.20
C ASN A 320 -20.50 -20.16 -14.14
N ALA A 321 -20.47 -20.70 -12.91
CA ALA A 321 -19.63 -20.22 -11.81
C ALA A 321 -18.13 -20.13 -12.12
N HIS A 322 -17.59 -21.04 -12.94
CA HIS A 322 -16.19 -20.99 -13.35
C HIS A 322 -15.97 -19.89 -14.40
N THR A 323 -16.89 -19.76 -15.35
CA THR A 323 -16.93 -18.70 -16.36
C THR A 323 -17.12 -17.31 -15.72
N GLU A 324 -18.06 -17.16 -14.77
CA GLU A 324 -18.25 -15.97 -13.93
C GLU A 324 -16.99 -15.65 -13.12
N ARG A 325 -16.28 -16.65 -12.59
CA ARG A 325 -15.02 -16.43 -11.86
C ARG A 325 -13.91 -15.95 -12.79
N VAL A 326 -13.80 -16.51 -14.00
CA VAL A 326 -12.87 -16.03 -15.04
C VAL A 326 -13.23 -14.60 -15.46
N PHE A 327 -14.49 -14.31 -15.80
CA PHE A 327 -14.91 -12.95 -16.16
C PHE A 327 -14.81 -11.95 -15.00
N SER A 328 -15.03 -12.38 -13.75
CA SER A 328 -14.77 -11.59 -12.54
C SER A 328 -13.27 -11.30 -12.34
N MET A 329 -12.38 -12.20 -12.77
CA MET A 329 -10.93 -11.95 -12.80
C MET A 329 -10.53 -11.06 -13.99
N MET A 330 -11.27 -11.14 -15.11
CA MET A 330 -11.09 -10.30 -16.31
C MET A 330 -11.88 -8.98 -16.27
N THR A 331 -12.43 -8.55 -15.13
CA THR A 331 -13.31 -7.36 -15.05
C THR A 331 -12.64 -6.08 -15.58
N SER A 332 -11.31 -5.98 -15.52
CA SER A 332 -10.51 -4.89 -16.11
C SER A 332 -10.57 -4.86 -17.65
N ALA A 333 -10.56 -6.01 -18.32
CA ALA A 333 -10.52 -6.12 -19.78
C ALA A 333 -11.83 -5.72 -20.50
N TRP A 334 -12.91 -5.51 -19.75
CA TRP A 334 -14.24 -5.19 -20.28
C TRP A 334 -14.82 -3.87 -19.76
N ARG A 335 -14.02 -3.10 -19.02
CA ARG A 335 -14.34 -1.71 -18.67
C ARG A 335 -13.88 -0.76 -19.78
N ASN A 336 -14.42 0.47 -19.74
CA ASN A 336 -13.92 1.59 -20.55
C ASN A 336 -12.43 1.91 -20.32
N GLU A 337 -11.81 1.30 -19.32
CA GLU A 337 -10.37 1.32 -19.02
C GLU A 337 -9.54 0.65 -20.13
N ARG A 338 -9.98 -0.47 -20.74
CA ARG A 338 -9.26 -1.12 -21.86
C ARG A 338 -9.01 -0.19 -23.04
N ASN A 339 -9.99 0.67 -23.35
CA ASN A 339 -9.90 1.63 -24.46
C ASN A 339 -9.00 2.85 -24.14
N ARG A 340 -8.42 2.92 -22.94
CA ARG A 340 -7.51 4.01 -22.52
C ARG A 340 -6.04 3.68 -22.70
N LEU A 341 -5.69 2.42 -22.97
CA LEU A 341 -4.30 1.95 -23.07
C LEU A 341 -3.46 2.47 -21.89
N ASP A 342 -3.89 2.17 -20.66
CA ASP A 342 -3.12 2.58 -19.48
C ASP A 342 -1.72 1.95 -19.49
N VAL A 343 -0.77 2.64 -18.84
CA VAL A 343 0.65 2.31 -18.97
C VAL A 343 0.94 0.89 -18.46
N ASP A 344 0.23 0.41 -17.43
CA ASP A 344 0.38 -0.95 -16.94
C ASP A 344 -0.13 -2.01 -17.93
N SER A 345 -1.24 -1.75 -18.64
CA SER A 345 -1.76 -2.62 -19.69
C SER A 345 -0.83 -2.65 -20.91
N VAL A 346 -0.39 -1.49 -21.40
CA VAL A 346 0.56 -1.37 -22.51
C VAL A 346 1.91 -2.01 -22.15
N LYS A 347 2.37 -1.82 -20.91
CA LYS A 347 3.56 -2.49 -20.38
C LYS A 347 3.38 -4.00 -20.34
N ALA A 348 2.26 -4.52 -19.86
CA ALA A 348 2.02 -5.96 -19.80
C ALA A 348 1.99 -6.57 -21.21
N GLU A 349 1.29 -5.92 -22.16
CA GLU A 349 1.26 -6.33 -23.56
C GLU A 349 2.65 -6.26 -24.21
N LEU A 350 3.43 -5.20 -23.99
CA LEU A 350 4.82 -5.10 -24.47
C LEU A 350 5.74 -6.14 -23.81
N HIS A 351 5.63 -6.37 -22.50
CA HIS A 351 6.42 -7.40 -21.82
C HIS A 351 6.14 -8.79 -22.37
N ILE A 352 4.88 -9.09 -22.72
CA ILE A 352 4.51 -10.34 -23.38
C ILE A 352 5.06 -10.34 -24.81
N CYS A 353 4.71 -9.38 -25.66
CA CYS A 353 5.07 -9.36 -27.08
C CYS A 353 6.58 -9.24 -27.35
N VAL A 354 7.37 -8.66 -26.44
CA VAL A 354 8.83 -8.48 -26.61
C VAL A 354 9.63 -9.65 -26.02
N ASN A 355 9.22 -10.21 -24.88
CA ASN A 355 10.00 -11.25 -24.19
C ASN A 355 9.48 -12.69 -24.43
N PHE A 356 8.26 -12.83 -24.96
CA PHE A 356 7.62 -14.12 -25.22
C PHE A 356 7.22 -14.19 -26.70
N THR A 357 8.08 -14.80 -27.50
CA THR A 357 7.83 -15.11 -28.92
C THR A 357 7.04 -16.41 -29.12
N PHE A 358 6.27 -16.82 -28.11
CA PHE A 358 5.54 -18.07 -28.09
C PHE A 358 4.17 -17.92 -28.74
N GLU A 359 3.76 -18.92 -29.51
CA GLU A 359 2.34 -19.11 -29.84
C GLU A 359 1.52 -19.31 -28.55
N CYS A 360 0.23 -18.94 -28.58
CA CYS A 360 -0.62 -19.02 -27.38
C CYS A 360 -0.64 -20.44 -26.76
N THR A 361 -0.53 -21.48 -27.60
CA THR A 361 -0.45 -22.89 -27.21
C THR A 361 0.82 -23.18 -26.41
N ASP A 362 1.97 -22.69 -26.87
CA ASP A 362 3.27 -22.91 -26.22
C ASP A 362 3.38 -22.12 -24.92
N MET A 363 2.86 -20.88 -24.91
CA MET A 363 2.72 -20.08 -23.69
C MET A 363 1.86 -20.83 -22.67
N TYR A 364 0.71 -21.37 -23.05
CA TYR A 364 -0.16 -22.15 -22.18
C TYR A 364 0.55 -23.38 -21.58
N GLN A 365 1.27 -24.16 -22.39
CA GLN A 365 2.04 -25.31 -21.90
C GLN A 365 3.21 -24.89 -21.00
N ARG A 366 3.88 -23.77 -21.29
CA ARG A 366 4.96 -23.21 -20.46
C ARG A 366 4.44 -22.72 -19.11
N LEU A 367 3.24 -22.13 -19.07
CA LEU A 367 2.56 -21.75 -17.83
C LEU A 367 2.18 -22.99 -17.01
N LEU A 368 1.58 -24.02 -17.62
CA LEU A 368 1.20 -25.27 -16.94
C LEU A 368 2.40 -26.02 -16.33
N THR A 369 3.53 -26.05 -17.03
CA THR A 369 4.74 -26.74 -16.58
C THR A 369 5.53 -25.95 -15.52
N ASN A 370 5.47 -24.62 -15.54
CA ASN A 370 6.15 -23.78 -14.55
C ASN A 370 5.32 -23.62 -13.26
N LYS A 371 5.36 -24.65 -12.40
CA LYS A 371 4.71 -24.67 -11.09
C LYS A 371 5.07 -23.47 -10.20
N ASN A 372 6.30 -22.96 -10.27
CA ASN A 372 6.73 -21.81 -9.47
C ASN A 372 6.01 -20.52 -9.90
N LEU A 373 5.87 -20.31 -11.21
CA LEU A 373 5.12 -19.17 -11.75
C LEU A 373 3.62 -19.27 -11.44
N LEU A 374 3.04 -20.48 -11.54
CA LEU A 374 1.64 -20.72 -11.13
C LEU A 374 1.43 -20.50 -9.63
N GLU A 375 2.38 -20.91 -8.78
CA GLU A 375 2.33 -20.58 -7.36
C GLU A 375 2.47 -19.08 -7.12
N ALA A 376 3.34 -18.37 -7.83
CA ALA A 376 3.50 -16.92 -7.71
C ALA A 376 2.23 -16.17 -8.15
N ALA A 377 1.60 -16.59 -9.24
CA ALA A 377 0.32 -16.06 -9.72
C ALA A 377 -0.84 -16.37 -8.75
N ARG A 378 -0.83 -17.56 -8.12
CA ARG A 378 -1.81 -17.96 -7.09
C ARG A 378 -1.58 -17.26 -5.74
N LYS A 379 -0.34 -16.93 -5.39
CA LYS A 379 0.07 -16.17 -4.20
C LYS A 379 -0.15 -14.67 -4.43
N GLY A 380 -1.44 -14.29 -4.47
CA GLY A 380 -1.86 -12.89 -4.45
C GLY A 380 -1.17 -12.12 -3.33
N GLN A 381 -0.52 -11.01 -3.70
CA GLN A 381 0.29 -10.11 -2.84
C GLN A 381 0.86 -10.72 -1.54
N LYS A 382 2.07 -11.29 -1.61
CA LYS A 382 2.89 -11.50 -0.40
C LYS A 382 3.05 -10.16 0.32
N ARG A 383 2.47 -10.06 1.52
CA ARG A 383 2.76 -9.02 2.51
C ARG A 383 3.88 -9.53 3.42
N TRP A 384 4.50 -8.66 4.22
CA TRP A 384 5.29 -9.18 5.35
C TRP A 384 4.37 -10.06 6.22
N GLU A 385 4.81 -11.29 6.50
CA GLU A 385 4.13 -12.20 7.42
C GLU A 385 4.33 -11.71 8.86
N GLY A 386 3.27 -11.82 9.68
CA GLY A 386 3.15 -11.11 10.96
C GLY A 386 2.74 -9.65 10.79
N GLY A 387 1.89 -9.14 11.69
CA GLY A 387 1.39 -7.76 11.67
C GLY A 387 -0.07 -7.62 12.08
N ASP A 388 -0.44 -6.42 12.51
CA ASP A 388 -1.72 -6.17 13.17
C ASP A 388 -2.91 -6.22 12.18
N PRO A 389 -4.03 -6.89 12.51
CA PRO A 389 -5.17 -7.04 11.61
C PRO A 389 -5.72 -5.71 11.06
N GLY A 390 -5.53 -5.49 9.76
CA GLY A 390 -6.04 -4.31 9.04
C GLY A 390 -4.98 -3.27 8.64
N VAL A 391 -3.73 -3.42 9.08
CA VAL A 391 -2.62 -2.51 8.71
C VAL A 391 -1.99 -2.92 7.36
N SER A 392 -1.44 -1.95 6.63
CA SER A 392 -0.71 -2.18 5.37
C SER A 392 0.73 -2.61 5.65
N ASN A 393 1.00 -3.91 5.63
CA ASN A 393 2.34 -4.51 5.78
C ASN A 393 3.24 -4.28 4.54
N GLN A 394 3.36 -3.04 4.07
CA GLN A 394 4.36 -2.61 3.07
C GLN A 394 5.68 -2.18 3.72
N LYS A 395 5.68 -1.94 5.03
CA LYS A 395 6.85 -1.64 5.85
C LYS A 395 6.94 -2.69 6.95
N THR A 396 8.13 -2.85 7.52
CA THR A 396 8.39 -3.76 8.64
C THR A 396 9.07 -2.95 9.76
N PRO A 397 8.79 -3.20 11.05
CA PRO A 397 9.39 -2.44 12.14
C PRO A 397 10.92 -2.62 12.19
N THR A 398 11.64 -1.60 12.67
CA THR A 398 13.09 -1.69 12.90
C THR A 398 13.37 -2.43 14.21
N THR A 399 13.10 -3.73 14.18
CA THR A 399 13.20 -4.68 15.29
C THR A 399 14.02 -5.89 14.87
N ILE A 400 14.83 -6.41 15.78
CA ILE A 400 15.71 -7.54 15.51
C ILE A 400 15.85 -8.41 16.76
N LEU A 401 15.85 -9.72 16.55
CA LEU A 401 16.01 -10.71 17.59
C LEU A 401 17.28 -11.50 17.33
N LEU A 402 18.16 -11.58 18.35
CA LEU A 402 19.25 -12.53 18.37
C LEU A 402 19.01 -13.61 19.41
N THR A 403 19.51 -14.80 19.10
CA THR A 403 19.60 -15.95 20.01
C THR A 403 20.47 -15.63 21.24
N PRO A 404 20.41 -16.44 22.32
CA PRO A 404 21.28 -16.27 23.49
C PRO A 404 22.79 -16.29 23.17
N ASP A 405 23.21 -16.98 22.11
CA ASP A 405 24.59 -17.02 21.59
C ASP A 405 24.92 -15.90 20.57
N ARG A 406 24.07 -14.85 20.50
CA ARG A 406 24.27 -13.61 19.70
C ARG A 406 24.21 -13.79 18.17
N LYS A 407 23.65 -14.89 17.67
CA LYS A 407 23.39 -15.08 16.23
C LYS A 407 22.08 -14.41 15.83
N PHE A 408 22.03 -13.94 14.58
CA PHE A 408 20.78 -13.47 13.99
C PHE A 408 19.73 -14.58 14.00
N HIS A 409 18.52 -14.27 14.46
CA HIS A 409 17.38 -15.17 14.39
C HIS A 409 16.32 -14.66 13.40
N SER A 410 15.84 -13.43 13.63
CA SER A 410 14.78 -12.84 12.80
C SER A 410 14.81 -11.30 12.87
N PHE A 411 14.11 -10.68 11.91
CA PHE A 411 13.92 -9.24 11.80
C PHE A 411 12.42 -8.88 11.69
N GLY A 412 12.07 -7.64 12.02
CA GLY A 412 10.74 -7.08 11.76
C GLY A 412 9.63 -7.70 12.63
N TYR A 413 8.47 -7.94 12.02
CA TYR A 413 7.33 -8.58 12.68
C TYR A 413 7.69 -9.98 13.20
N ALA A 414 8.40 -10.81 12.42
CA ALA A 414 8.85 -12.13 12.89
C ALA A 414 9.79 -12.08 14.11
N ALA A 415 10.56 -11.00 14.29
CA ALA A 415 11.36 -10.79 15.51
C ALA A 415 10.52 -10.40 16.73
N ARG A 416 9.46 -9.63 16.50
CA ARG A 416 8.53 -9.14 17.52
C ARG A 416 7.62 -10.27 18.00
N ASP A 417 6.99 -10.95 17.05
CA ASP A 417 5.96 -11.97 17.31
C ASP A 417 6.60 -13.20 17.98
N PHE A 418 7.73 -13.70 17.48
CA PHE A 418 8.48 -14.77 18.15
C PHE A 418 8.96 -14.38 19.56
N TYR A 419 9.40 -13.13 19.77
CA TYR A 419 9.85 -12.69 21.11
C TYR A 419 8.70 -12.53 22.11
N HIS A 420 7.49 -12.23 21.64
CA HIS A 420 6.27 -12.24 22.44
C HIS A 420 5.88 -13.66 22.85
N ASP A 421 5.96 -14.62 21.92
CA ASP A 421 5.56 -16.01 22.15
C ASP A 421 6.54 -16.81 23.03
N LEU A 422 7.72 -16.26 23.33
CA LEU A 422 8.70 -16.85 24.25
C LEU A 422 8.25 -16.82 25.72
N ASP A 423 8.55 -17.90 26.44
CA ASP A 423 8.29 -18.00 27.87
C ASP A 423 9.00 -16.89 28.68
N PRO A 424 8.43 -16.38 29.80
CA PRO A 424 9.04 -15.30 30.62
C PRO A 424 10.37 -15.66 31.31
N SER A 425 10.76 -16.93 31.29
CA SER A 425 12.08 -17.45 31.68
C SER A 425 13.07 -17.37 30.52
N GLU A 426 12.65 -17.77 29.33
CA GLU A 426 13.47 -17.84 28.11
C GLU A 426 13.74 -16.46 27.52
N SER A 427 12.71 -15.62 27.35
CA SER A 427 12.79 -14.25 26.81
C SER A 427 13.83 -13.34 27.49
N LYS A 428 14.23 -13.65 28.73
CA LYS A 428 15.33 -12.98 29.45
C LYS A 428 16.72 -13.33 28.91
N GLN A 429 16.89 -14.49 28.29
CA GLN A 429 18.16 -14.95 27.74
C GLN A 429 18.42 -14.35 26.36
N TRP A 430 17.37 -14.31 25.53
CA TRP A 430 17.32 -13.76 24.17
C TRP A 430 17.60 -12.25 24.12
N LEU A 431 17.96 -11.76 22.93
CA LEU A 431 18.42 -10.39 22.72
C LEU A 431 17.50 -9.68 21.72
N TYR A 432 16.39 -9.12 22.22
CA TYR A 432 15.48 -8.28 21.44
C TYR A 432 15.97 -6.82 21.43
N LEU A 433 16.04 -6.20 20.25
CA LEU A 433 16.36 -4.79 20.07
C LEU A 433 15.33 -4.10 19.17
N GLU A 434 14.87 -2.92 19.58
CA GLU A 434 13.98 -2.05 18.81
C GLU A 434 14.56 -0.64 18.63
N LYS A 435 14.12 0.07 17.58
CA LYS A 435 14.39 1.51 17.35
C LYS A 435 15.88 1.91 17.37
N PHE A 436 16.78 0.94 17.17
CA PHE A 436 18.23 1.10 17.33
C PHE A 436 18.84 2.13 16.38
N LYS A 437 18.20 2.45 15.24
CA LYS A 437 18.52 3.59 14.35
C LYS A 437 18.73 4.90 15.13
N MET A 438 17.94 5.16 16.18
CA MET A 438 18.02 6.40 16.95
C MET A 438 19.29 6.55 17.80
N LYS A 439 20.01 5.46 18.07
CA LYS A 439 21.29 5.52 18.80
C LYS A 439 22.42 6.13 17.96
N LEU A 440 22.34 6.09 16.61
CA LEU A 440 23.35 6.74 15.75
C LEU A 440 23.28 8.27 15.81
N HIS A 441 22.10 8.84 16.04
CA HIS A 441 21.92 10.29 16.20
C HIS A 441 22.28 10.76 17.63
N THR A 442 21.85 10.02 18.65
CA THR A 442 21.98 10.43 20.07
C THR A 442 23.36 10.15 20.68
N THR A 443 24.20 9.33 20.05
CA THR A 443 25.55 9.02 20.55
C THR A 443 26.57 10.07 20.10
N ALA A 444 27.00 10.94 21.01
CA ALA A 444 27.96 12.01 20.70
C ALA A 444 29.30 11.51 20.11
N ASN A 445 29.80 10.37 20.61
CA ASN A 445 31.05 9.73 20.18
C ASN A 445 30.77 8.38 19.50
N LEU A 446 30.00 8.39 18.41
CA LEU A 446 29.69 7.19 17.64
C LEU A 446 30.97 6.60 17.00
N SER A 447 31.12 5.28 17.08
CA SER A 447 32.20 4.52 16.44
C SER A 447 31.76 3.08 16.16
N ILE A 448 32.58 2.30 15.44
CA ILE A 448 32.35 0.85 15.25
C ILE A 448 32.32 0.07 16.58
N GLU A 449 32.92 0.62 17.65
CA GLU A 449 32.96 0.03 18.98
C GLU A 449 31.73 0.34 19.85
N THR A 450 30.83 1.21 19.38
CA THR A 450 29.64 1.62 20.13
C THR A 450 28.75 0.42 20.44
N ASP A 451 28.37 0.26 21.72
CA ASP A 451 27.46 -0.80 22.17
C ASP A 451 26.00 -0.31 22.18
N LEU A 452 25.08 -1.21 21.84
CA LEU A 452 23.65 -1.13 22.09
C LEU A 452 23.29 -2.02 23.29
N HIS A 453 22.13 -1.76 23.87
CA HIS A 453 21.56 -2.58 24.94
C HIS A 453 20.30 -3.26 24.42
N ALA A 454 20.21 -4.59 24.60
CA ALA A 454 18.99 -5.34 24.35
C ALA A 454 17.96 -5.14 25.48
N ALA A 455 16.72 -5.59 25.27
CA ALA A 455 15.62 -5.44 26.24
C ALA A 455 15.92 -6.06 27.63
N ASN A 456 16.77 -7.09 27.69
CA ASN A 456 17.28 -7.69 28.92
C ASN A 456 18.52 -6.98 29.52
N GLY A 457 18.91 -5.81 29.00
CA GLY A 457 20.05 -5.01 29.44
C GLY A 457 21.43 -5.50 28.96
N LYS A 458 21.54 -6.65 28.27
CA LYS A 458 22.83 -7.14 27.76
C LYS A 458 23.37 -6.25 26.64
N ARG A 459 24.70 -6.03 26.63
CA ARG A 459 25.41 -5.24 25.61
C ARG A 459 25.74 -6.07 24.36
N VAL A 460 25.46 -5.49 23.19
CA VAL A 460 25.79 -6.01 21.85
C VAL A 460 26.42 -4.89 21.02
N LYS A 461 27.35 -5.21 20.12
CA LYS A 461 27.99 -4.18 19.28
C LYS A 461 26.98 -3.63 18.29
N ALA A 462 26.91 -2.31 18.16
CA ALA A 462 26.00 -1.66 17.22
C ALA A 462 26.26 -2.13 15.78
N ILE A 463 27.54 -2.25 15.39
CA ILE A 463 27.91 -2.60 14.02
C ILE A 463 27.37 -3.98 13.58
N ASP A 464 27.24 -4.93 14.51
CA ASP A 464 26.67 -6.26 14.25
C ASP A 464 25.18 -6.16 13.98
N ILE A 465 24.45 -5.40 14.82
CA ILE A 465 23.00 -5.21 14.73
C ILE A 465 22.59 -4.57 13.41
N PHE A 466 23.32 -3.54 12.96
CA PHE A 466 23.07 -2.93 11.67
C PHE A 466 23.51 -3.81 10.50
N ALA A 467 24.61 -4.58 10.64
CA ALA A 467 25.02 -5.53 9.62
C ALA A 467 23.98 -6.65 9.42
N TYR A 468 23.49 -7.26 10.49
CA TYR A 468 22.43 -8.28 10.40
C TYR A 468 21.15 -7.73 9.75
N ALA A 469 20.74 -6.50 10.09
CA ALA A 469 19.59 -5.87 9.47
C ALA A 469 19.78 -5.64 7.96
N LEU A 470 20.96 -5.18 7.53
CA LEU A 470 21.27 -4.97 6.11
C LEU A 470 21.42 -6.28 5.33
N ALA A 471 21.99 -7.33 5.94
CA ALA A 471 22.07 -8.67 5.36
C ALA A 471 20.66 -9.26 5.13
N PHE A 472 19.77 -9.15 6.12
CA PHE A 472 18.37 -9.55 5.98
C PHE A 472 17.68 -8.84 4.80
N PHE A 473 17.83 -7.50 4.70
CA PHE A 473 17.24 -6.77 3.58
C PHE A 473 17.86 -7.13 2.22
N LYS A 474 19.17 -7.40 2.17
CA LYS A 474 19.86 -7.91 0.96
C LYS A 474 19.21 -9.21 0.48
N GLU A 475 19.14 -10.21 1.35
CA GLU A 475 18.63 -11.54 1.06
C GLU A 475 17.16 -11.50 0.62
N GLN A 476 16.32 -10.75 1.34
CA GLN A 476 14.90 -10.61 0.99
C GLN A 476 14.70 -9.90 -0.37
N ALA A 477 15.48 -8.86 -0.66
CA ALA A 477 15.37 -8.13 -1.92
C ALA A 477 15.88 -8.94 -3.12
N ILE A 478 17.04 -9.61 -3.03
CA ILE A 478 17.55 -10.49 -4.09
C ILE A 478 16.57 -11.65 -4.33
N LYS A 479 16.01 -12.23 -3.27
CA LYS A 479 15.00 -13.28 -3.38
C LYS A 479 13.72 -12.79 -4.06
N GLU A 480 13.15 -11.65 -3.66
CA GLU A 480 11.93 -11.12 -4.29
C GLU A 480 12.18 -10.69 -5.75
N LEU A 481 13.37 -10.17 -6.10
CA LEU A 481 13.75 -9.91 -7.49
C LEU A 481 13.81 -11.21 -8.31
N SER A 482 14.40 -12.26 -7.77
CA SER A 482 14.49 -13.57 -8.43
C SER A 482 13.11 -14.24 -8.56
N ASP A 483 12.29 -14.22 -7.51
CA ASP A 483 10.89 -14.69 -7.49
C ASP A 483 10.02 -13.96 -8.54
N GLN A 484 10.22 -12.64 -8.74
CA GLN A 484 9.43 -11.84 -9.69
C GLN A 484 9.85 -12.00 -11.16
N THR A 485 11.12 -12.29 -11.42
CA THR A 485 11.69 -12.35 -12.78
C THR A 485 11.79 -13.77 -13.33
N GLY A 486 11.84 -14.78 -12.45
CA GLY A 486 11.99 -16.18 -12.83
C GLY A 486 13.44 -16.59 -13.18
N GLY A 487 14.42 -15.75 -12.87
CA GLY A 487 15.86 -16.03 -13.00
C GLY A 487 16.62 -15.63 -11.73
N GLU A 488 17.84 -16.14 -11.55
CA GLU A 488 18.70 -15.74 -10.44
C GLU A 488 19.32 -14.35 -10.70
N PHE A 489 19.33 -13.50 -9.68
CA PHE A 489 19.99 -12.19 -9.70
C PHE A 489 21.24 -12.20 -8.84
N ASP A 490 22.39 -11.79 -9.39
CA ASP A 490 23.59 -11.63 -8.59
C ASP A 490 23.58 -10.28 -7.85
N ASN A 491 24.27 -10.21 -6.71
CA ASN A 491 24.35 -8.96 -5.95
C ASN A 491 25.09 -7.85 -6.73
N ASN A 492 26.04 -8.18 -7.60
CA ASN A 492 26.80 -7.20 -8.37
C ASN A 492 25.95 -6.45 -9.41
N ASP A 493 24.83 -7.03 -9.84
CA ASP A 493 23.85 -6.38 -10.72
C ASP A 493 23.04 -5.29 -9.98
N VAL A 494 23.06 -5.30 -8.64
CA VAL A 494 22.27 -4.40 -7.79
C VAL A 494 23.11 -3.21 -7.32
N ARG A 495 22.64 -1.99 -7.66
CA ARG A 495 23.05 -0.75 -6.99
C ARG A 495 22.15 -0.53 -5.77
N TRP A 496 22.76 -0.44 -4.60
CA TRP A 496 22.07 -0.23 -3.33
C TRP A 496 21.96 1.26 -3.00
N VAL A 497 20.80 1.68 -2.49
CA VAL A 497 20.59 3.04 -1.96
C VAL A 497 20.11 2.94 -0.51
N ILE A 498 20.86 3.55 0.43
CA ILE A 498 20.48 3.63 1.84
C ILE A 498 20.09 5.07 2.17
N THR A 499 18.85 5.27 2.63
CA THR A 499 18.36 6.58 3.06
C THR A 499 18.77 6.90 4.50
N VAL A 500 19.26 8.12 4.73
CA VAL A 500 19.63 8.62 6.06
C VAL A 500 19.03 10.00 6.34
N PRO A 501 18.68 10.34 7.60
CA PRO A 501 18.19 11.67 7.94
C PRO A 501 19.22 12.75 7.61
N ALA A 502 18.80 13.89 7.06
CA ALA A 502 19.73 14.99 6.73
C ALA A 502 20.50 15.53 7.96
N ILE A 503 19.87 15.49 9.14
CA ILE A 503 20.49 15.89 10.43
C ILE A 503 21.59 14.92 10.93
N TRP A 504 21.84 13.79 10.25
CA TRP A 504 22.89 12.87 10.64
C TRP A 504 24.29 13.41 10.34
N LYS A 505 25.05 13.60 11.41
CA LYS A 505 26.48 13.94 11.36
C LYS A 505 27.24 12.87 10.56
N MET A 506 28.28 13.29 9.83
CA MET A 506 29.12 12.40 8.99
C MET A 506 29.53 11.05 9.63
N PRO A 507 29.90 10.94 10.92
CA PRO A 507 30.18 9.62 11.53
C PRO A 507 29.02 8.62 11.46
N ALA A 508 27.76 9.06 11.49
CA ALA A 508 26.59 8.17 11.37
C ALA A 508 26.40 7.67 9.94
N LYS A 509 26.68 8.51 8.93
CA LYS A 509 26.71 8.11 7.52
C LYS A 509 27.80 7.06 7.27
N GLN A 510 29.03 7.32 7.75
CA GLN A 510 30.13 6.36 7.64
C GLN A 510 29.82 5.05 8.39
N PHE A 511 29.21 5.12 9.58
CA PHE A 511 28.82 3.92 10.34
C PHE A 511 27.86 3.02 9.54
N MET A 512 26.86 3.59 8.84
CA MET A 512 25.98 2.81 7.96
C MET A 512 26.74 2.13 6.82
N ARG A 513 27.74 2.80 6.24
CA ARG A 513 28.58 2.24 5.19
C ARG A 513 29.49 1.11 5.70
N GLU A 514 30.07 1.26 6.88
CA GLU A 514 30.82 0.17 7.54
C GLU A 514 29.91 -1.03 7.88
N ALA A 515 28.65 -0.80 8.26
CA ALA A 515 27.66 -1.86 8.44
C ALA A 515 27.29 -2.55 7.11
N ALA A 516 27.19 -1.79 6.02
CA ALA A 516 26.94 -2.31 4.67
C ALA A 516 28.11 -3.18 4.14
N TYR A 517 29.36 -2.80 4.41
CA TYR A 517 30.52 -3.67 4.15
C TYR A 517 30.49 -4.93 5.03
N LYS A 518 30.19 -4.79 6.34
CA LYS A 518 30.16 -5.94 7.26
C LYS A 518 29.03 -6.94 6.97
N SER A 519 27.91 -6.47 6.41
CA SER A 519 26.79 -7.32 5.98
C SER A 519 26.99 -7.98 4.62
N GLY A 520 28.06 -7.65 3.89
CA GLY A 520 28.24 -8.08 2.52
C GLY A 520 27.17 -7.54 1.56
N LEU A 521 26.49 -6.43 1.90
CA LEU A 521 25.58 -5.72 0.99
C LEU A 521 26.37 -5.20 -0.22
N VAL A 522 27.56 -4.65 0.03
CA VAL A 522 28.50 -4.17 -0.98
C VAL A 522 29.94 -4.53 -0.60
N SER A 523 30.83 -4.70 -1.59
CA SER A 523 32.27 -4.90 -1.35
C SER A 523 32.99 -3.57 -1.10
N ARG A 524 34.10 -3.60 -0.35
CA ARG A 524 35.03 -2.45 -0.26
C ARG A 524 35.75 -2.18 -1.59
N GLU A 525 35.80 -3.16 -2.48
CA GLU A 525 36.39 -3.07 -3.82
C GLU A 525 35.47 -2.32 -4.80
N ASN A 526 34.15 -2.36 -4.56
CA ASN A 526 33.15 -1.62 -5.33
C ASN A 526 32.34 -0.66 -4.44
N PRO A 527 32.96 0.39 -3.87
CA PRO A 527 32.32 1.28 -2.89
C PRO A 527 31.18 2.14 -3.49
N GLU A 528 31.19 2.34 -4.81
CA GLU A 528 30.17 3.10 -5.55
C GLU A 528 28.89 2.28 -5.82
N GLN A 529 28.90 0.98 -5.56
CA GLN A 529 27.70 0.13 -5.56
C GLN A 529 26.67 0.59 -4.51
N LEU A 530 27.12 1.22 -3.42
CA LEU A 530 26.25 1.80 -2.40
C LEU A 530 26.25 3.32 -2.48
N ILE A 531 25.07 3.88 -2.72
CA ILE A 531 24.77 5.31 -2.61
C ILE A 531 24.08 5.57 -1.26
N ILE A 532 24.51 6.61 -0.55
CA ILE A 532 23.75 7.16 0.58
C ILE A 532 22.86 8.29 0.04
N ALA A 533 21.58 8.29 0.38
CA ALA A 533 20.63 9.32 -0.01
C ALA A 533 20.12 10.06 1.23
N LEU A 534 19.93 11.38 1.15
CA LEU A 534 19.30 12.12 2.24
C LEU A 534 17.78 11.96 2.16
N GLU A 535 17.13 11.59 3.25
CA GLU A 535 15.68 11.36 3.33
C GLU A 535 14.83 12.50 2.73
N PRO A 536 15.07 13.80 3.03
CA PRO A 536 14.31 14.90 2.40
C PRO A 536 14.67 15.16 0.93
N GLU A 537 15.90 14.85 0.48
CA GLU A 537 16.26 14.96 -0.95
C GLU A 537 15.56 13.86 -1.77
N ALA A 538 15.57 12.63 -1.26
CA ALA A 538 14.83 11.52 -1.84
C ALA A 538 13.33 11.85 -1.91
N ALA A 539 12.73 12.29 -0.78
CA ALA A 539 11.34 12.72 -0.76
C ALA A 539 11.04 13.84 -1.77
N SER A 540 11.89 14.88 -1.84
CA SER A 540 11.80 15.92 -2.88
C SER A 540 11.71 15.28 -4.26
N ILE A 541 12.69 14.45 -4.64
CA ILE A 541 12.79 13.81 -5.97
C ILE A 541 11.51 13.07 -6.37
N TYR A 542 10.88 12.35 -5.44
CA TYR A 542 9.59 11.70 -5.70
C TYR A 542 8.45 12.72 -5.88
N CYS A 543 8.38 13.75 -5.04
CA CYS A 543 7.38 14.82 -5.17
C CYS A 543 7.42 15.51 -6.54
N ARG A 544 8.61 15.66 -7.16
CA ARG A 544 8.79 16.21 -8.53
C ARG A 544 8.13 15.39 -9.64
N LYS A 545 7.76 14.14 -9.34
CA LYS A 545 7.19 13.17 -10.29
C LYS A 545 5.68 12.99 -10.09
N LEU A 546 5.08 13.62 -9.07
CA LEU A 546 3.67 13.42 -8.76
C LEU A 546 2.73 14.14 -9.74
N ARG A 547 1.65 13.45 -10.08
CA ARG A 547 0.45 13.99 -10.74
C ARG A 547 -0.53 14.54 -9.71
N LEU A 548 -1.43 15.42 -10.09
CA LEU A 548 -2.43 16.03 -9.20
C LEU A 548 -3.29 14.98 -8.48
N HIS A 549 -3.63 13.88 -9.14
CA HIS A 549 -4.40 12.77 -8.56
C HIS A 549 -3.60 11.86 -7.59
N GLN A 550 -2.31 12.16 -7.36
CA GLN A 550 -1.42 11.41 -6.47
C GLN A 550 -1.09 12.17 -5.19
N MET A 551 -1.72 13.32 -4.96
CA MET A 551 -1.45 14.23 -3.85
C MET A 551 -2.74 14.81 -3.28
N VAL A 552 -2.71 15.18 -2.00
CA VAL A 552 -3.68 16.05 -1.35
C VAL A 552 -3.11 17.46 -1.34
N ASP A 553 -3.91 18.42 -1.78
CA ASP A 553 -3.64 19.85 -1.70
C ASP A 553 -4.48 20.43 -0.55
N LEU A 554 -3.80 21.02 0.43
CA LEU A 554 -4.44 21.61 1.60
C LEU A 554 -4.79 23.10 1.42
N GLY A 555 -4.53 23.69 0.24
CA GLY A 555 -4.75 25.10 -0.07
C GLY A 555 -6.00 25.43 -0.89
N THR A 556 -6.66 24.46 -1.52
CA THR A 556 -7.81 24.73 -2.42
C THR A 556 -9.13 24.90 -1.68
N ASN A 557 -9.48 26.14 -1.36
CA ASN A 557 -10.86 26.55 -1.06
C ASN A 557 -11.72 26.52 -2.34
N THR A 558 -12.08 25.33 -2.83
CA THR A 558 -13.06 25.19 -3.92
C THR A 558 -14.45 25.62 -3.45
N THR A 559 -14.90 26.78 -3.91
CA THR A 559 -16.26 27.29 -3.78
C THR A 559 -17.24 26.47 -4.63
N GLN A 560 -17.62 25.28 -4.15
CA GLN A 560 -18.84 24.59 -4.60
C GLN A 560 -19.94 24.75 -3.54
N ASN A 561 -20.87 25.67 -3.83
CA ASN A 561 -22.24 25.73 -3.32
C ASN A 561 -22.46 25.48 -1.81
N GLY A 562 -22.21 26.53 -1.00
CA GLY A 562 -23.15 26.88 0.08
C GLY A 562 -23.10 26.13 1.42
N CYS A 563 -22.14 25.22 1.66
CA CYS A 563 -21.90 24.65 2.99
C CYS A 563 -20.60 25.17 3.64
N SER A 564 -20.53 25.09 4.97
CA SER A 564 -19.49 25.70 5.80
C SER A 564 -18.13 24.97 5.74
N PRO A 565 -17.01 25.61 6.14
CA PRO A 565 -15.66 25.07 5.94
C PRO A 565 -15.31 23.78 6.69
N THR A 566 -16.13 23.36 7.66
CA THR A 566 -15.81 22.27 8.59
C THR A 566 -16.05 20.85 8.05
N GLU A 567 -16.78 20.69 6.95
CA GLU A 567 -17.17 19.35 6.45
C GLU A 567 -16.32 18.84 5.27
N ASN A 568 -15.65 19.72 4.52
CA ASN A 568 -14.98 19.35 3.26
C ASN A 568 -13.70 18.51 3.45
N VAL A 569 -13.02 18.59 4.59
CA VAL A 569 -11.77 17.84 4.86
C VAL A 569 -12.01 16.31 4.81
N GLY A 570 -13.16 15.84 5.33
CA GLY A 570 -13.51 14.42 5.31
C GLY A 570 -13.81 13.86 3.91
N GLY A 571 -14.39 14.67 3.02
CA GLY A 571 -14.78 14.25 1.67
C GLY A 571 -13.59 13.93 0.76
N ALA A 572 -12.61 14.83 0.69
CA ALA A 572 -11.40 14.64 -0.11
C ALA A 572 -10.56 13.44 0.40
N ILE A 573 -10.45 13.28 1.72
CA ILE A 573 -9.72 12.17 2.34
C ILE A 573 -10.42 10.83 2.11
N THR A 574 -11.75 10.78 2.05
CA THR A 574 -12.49 9.54 1.77
C THR A 574 -12.25 9.07 0.33
N GLN A 575 -12.23 9.99 -0.64
CA GLN A 575 -11.85 9.66 -2.03
C GLN A 575 -10.38 9.20 -2.12
N ALA A 576 -9.45 9.87 -1.42
CA ALA A 576 -8.05 9.46 -1.35
C ALA A 576 -7.88 8.05 -0.75
N LYS A 577 -8.61 7.71 0.34
CA LYS A 577 -8.60 6.37 0.95
C LYS A 577 -9.14 5.28 0.02
N GLU A 578 -10.15 5.58 -0.80
CA GLU A 578 -10.58 4.64 -1.85
C GLU A 578 -9.54 4.51 -2.97
N HIS A 579 -8.88 5.60 -3.38
CA HIS A 579 -7.90 5.57 -4.46
C HIS A 579 -6.59 4.85 -4.08
N VAL A 580 -6.10 5.07 -2.86
CA VAL A 580 -5.02 4.27 -2.23
C VAL A 580 -5.40 2.79 -2.15
N ARG A 581 -6.69 2.46 -2.07
CA ARG A 581 -7.18 1.07 -2.13
C ARG A 581 -7.13 0.46 -3.53
N ARG A 582 -7.20 1.28 -4.60
CA ARG A 582 -7.10 0.87 -6.01
C ARG A 582 -5.64 0.73 -6.47
N ASN A 583 -4.78 1.70 -6.16
CA ASN A 583 -3.34 1.69 -6.54
C ASN A 583 -2.48 0.67 -5.76
N ARG A 584 -3.08 -0.12 -4.86
CA ARG A 584 -2.37 -1.07 -3.99
C ARG A 584 -1.74 -2.27 -4.71
N GLN A 585 -1.93 -2.46 -6.02
CA GLN A 585 -1.66 -3.74 -6.69
C GLN A 585 -0.25 -3.91 -7.28
N SER A 586 0.46 -2.84 -7.65
CA SER A 586 1.74 -2.97 -8.37
C SER A 586 2.94 -3.18 -7.43
N ARG A 587 3.70 -4.27 -7.61
CA ARG A 587 4.92 -4.58 -6.84
C ARG A 587 6.16 -3.82 -7.34
N THR A 588 6.12 -3.29 -8.56
CA THR A 588 7.27 -2.67 -9.23
C THR A 588 6.94 -1.22 -9.55
N PHE A 589 7.54 -0.28 -8.83
CA PHE A 589 7.47 1.14 -9.19
C PHE A 589 8.34 1.37 -10.43
N MET A 590 7.72 1.54 -11.60
CA MET A 590 8.47 2.01 -12.77
C MET A 590 8.72 3.51 -12.67
N VAL A 591 9.95 3.89 -13.00
CA VAL A 591 10.34 5.28 -13.11
C VAL A 591 9.96 5.80 -14.49
N GLU A 592 8.80 6.45 -14.57
CA GLU A 592 8.45 7.20 -15.76
C GLU A 592 9.30 8.47 -15.87
N ASN A 593 9.89 8.71 -17.05
CA ASN A 593 10.62 9.93 -17.39
C ASN A 593 9.67 11.10 -17.72
N VAL A 594 8.69 11.31 -16.85
CA VAL A 594 7.69 12.36 -16.93
C VAL A 594 7.99 13.44 -15.87
N ILE A 595 7.69 14.70 -16.18
CA ILE A 595 7.72 15.81 -15.21
C ILE A 595 6.35 15.84 -14.53
N GLY A 596 6.31 15.85 -13.19
CA GLY A 596 5.05 15.93 -12.44
C GLY A 596 4.31 17.24 -12.74
N GLU A 597 2.98 17.24 -12.66
CA GLU A 597 2.15 18.40 -13.03
C GLU A 597 2.46 19.63 -12.18
N LEU A 598 2.59 19.43 -10.86
CA LEU A 598 3.00 20.49 -9.93
C LEU A 598 4.45 20.96 -10.18
N TRP A 599 5.27 20.13 -10.84
CA TRP A 599 6.64 20.50 -11.22
C TRP A 599 6.70 21.26 -12.56
N ALA A 600 5.67 21.14 -13.39
CA ALA A 600 5.50 22.00 -14.56
C ALA A 600 4.99 23.41 -14.17
N GLU A 601 4.49 23.59 -12.95
CA GLU A 601 4.19 24.92 -12.37
C GLU A 601 5.44 25.68 -11.87
N LEU A 602 6.61 25.02 -11.78
CA LEU A 602 7.84 25.61 -11.23
C LEU A 602 8.72 26.28 -12.29
N GLU A 603 9.15 27.51 -12.00
CA GLU A 603 10.06 28.31 -12.82
C GLU A 603 11.46 28.39 -12.19
N GLU A 604 12.44 28.90 -12.95
CA GLU A 604 13.80 29.10 -12.42
C GLU A 604 13.82 30.19 -11.34
N GLY A 605 14.28 29.84 -10.14
CA GLY A 605 14.28 30.72 -8.97
C GLY A 605 13.18 30.40 -7.95
N ASP A 606 12.16 29.62 -8.32
CA ASP A 606 11.15 29.14 -7.38
C ASP A 606 11.75 28.27 -6.27
N ARG A 607 11.17 28.36 -5.08
CA ARG A 607 11.64 27.66 -3.87
C ARG A 607 10.52 26.86 -3.23
N TYR A 608 10.87 25.71 -2.68
CA TYR A 608 9.97 24.80 -1.97
C TYR A 608 10.67 24.17 -0.77
N VAL A 609 9.88 23.76 0.23
CA VAL A 609 10.36 23.08 1.44
C VAL A 609 9.85 21.63 1.45
N VAL A 610 10.66 20.70 1.95
CA VAL A 610 10.22 19.33 2.25
C VAL A 610 10.39 19.08 3.74
N VAL A 611 9.28 18.72 4.41
CA VAL A 611 9.22 18.50 5.85
C VAL A 611 8.99 17.01 6.10
N ASP A 612 10.04 16.29 6.50
CA ASP A 612 9.96 14.87 6.84
C ASP A 612 9.53 14.66 8.29
N CYS A 613 8.25 14.36 8.47
CA CYS A 613 7.63 14.05 9.73
C CYS A 613 7.61 12.53 9.95
N GLY A 614 8.70 12.01 10.52
CA GLY A 614 8.84 10.59 10.90
C GLY A 614 7.83 10.13 11.96
N GLY A 615 7.68 8.81 12.13
CA GLY A 615 6.70 8.20 13.05
C GLY A 615 7.13 8.05 14.52
N GLY A 616 8.41 8.29 14.84
CA GLY A 616 8.97 8.15 16.20
C GLY A 616 8.63 9.29 17.17
N THR A 617 7.58 10.03 16.87
CA THR A 617 7.38 11.44 17.25
C THR A 617 6.50 11.61 18.49
N VAL A 618 5.79 10.55 18.90
CA VAL A 618 5.04 10.48 20.16
C VAL A 618 5.39 9.20 20.90
N ASP A 619 5.73 9.36 22.18
CA ASP A 619 6.17 8.28 23.07
C ASP A 619 5.25 8.19 24.30
N LEU A 620 4.46 7.11 24.36
CA LEU A 620 3.58 6.79 25.49
C LEU A 620 4.36 6.66 26.81
N THR A 621 5.65 6.31 26.77
CA THR A 621 6.48 6.08 27.96
C THR A 621 6.40 7.24 28.95
N LYS A 622 6.42 8.50 28.47
CA LYS A 622 6.34 9.69 29.35
C LYS A 622 5.02 9.74 30.14
N LEU A 623 3.90 9.38 29.50
CA LEU A 623 2.59 9.33 30.15
C LEU A 623 2.52 8.19 31.18
N LEU A 624 3.01 7.00 30.83
CA LEU A 624 3.08 5.87 31.75
C LEU A 624 3.96 6.17 32.96
N CYS A 625 5.10 6.84 32.78
CA CYS A 625 5.95 7.29 33.88
C CYS A 625 5.25 8.34 34.77
N LYS A 626 4.44 9.25 34.19
CA LYS A 626 3.65 10.24 34.97
C LYS A 626 2.55 9.58 35.81
N ILE A 627 1.94 8.49 35.35
CA ILE A 627 0.85 7.78 36.05
C ILE A 627 1.39 6.75 37.05
N PHE A 628 2.39 5.95 36.65
CA PHE A 628 2.84 4.77 37.40
C PHE A 628 4.20 4.95 38.11
N GLY A 629 4.93 6.02 37.78
CA GLY A 629 6.27 6.33 38.29
C GLY A 629 7.38 5.72 37.44
N GLN A 630 8.46 6.49 37.24
CA GLN A 630 9.62 6.13 36.41
C GLN A 630 10.30 4.84 36.88
N ASP A 631 10.51 4.72 38.19
CA ASP A 631 11.12 3.58 38.87
C ASP A 631 10.37 2.26 38.63
N PHE A 632 9.03 2.30 38.62
CA PHE A 632 8.21 1.14 38.27
C PHE A 632 8.39 0.77 36.79
N ILE A 633 8.29 1.75 35.88
CA ILE A 633 8.35 1.51 34.44
C ILE A 633 9.72 0.93 34.03
N ASP A 634 10.80 1.43 34.60
CA ASP A 634 12.15 0.91 34.31
C ASP A 634 12.37 -0.48 34.89
N GLN A 635 11.86 -0.78 36.09
CA GLN A 635 11.87 -2.15 36.61
C GLN A 635 11.00 -3.10 35.78
N PHE A 636 9.81 -2.67 35.35
CA PHE A 636 8.91 -3.50 34.54
C PHE A 636 9.56 -3.88 33.21
N LYS A 637 10.17 -2.92 32.49
CA LYS A 637 10.95 -3.19 31.26
C LYS A 637 12.01 -4.27 31.46
N ILE A 638 12.76 -4.22 32.56
CA ILE A 638 13.84 -5.18 32.86
C ILE A 638 13.28 -6.55 33.28
N LYS A 639 12.22 -6.58 34.10
CA LYS A 639 11.69 -7.82 34.68
C LYS A 639 10.70 -8.55 33.78
N ARG A 640 9.99 -7.83 32.89
CA ARG A 640 8.91 -8.29 32.01
C ARG A 640 9.01 -7.65 30.59
N PRO A 641 10.14 -7.83 29.88
CA PRO A 641 10.38 -7.14 28.60
C PRO A 641 9.38 -7.49 27.50
N ALA A 642 8.93 -8.74 27.36
CA ALA A 642 7.90 -9.13 26.38
C ALA A 642 6.58 -8.35 26.60
N ALA A 643 6.07 -8.37 27.83
CA ALA A 643 4.86 -7.62 28.19
C ALA A 643 4.98 -6.09 28.04
N TRP A 644 6.20 -5.53 28.08
CA TRP A 644 6.42 -4.13 27.71
C TRP A 644 6.24 -3.91 26.20
N VAL A 645 6.75 -4.82 25.37
CA VAL A 645 6.54 -4.77 23.91
C VAL A 645 5.05 -4.82 23.58
N ASP A 646 4.28 -5.69 24.23
CA ASP A 646 2.82 -5.82 23.99
C ASP A 646 2.05 -4.54 24.28
N LEU A 647 2.38 -3.88 25.40
CA LEU A 647 1.81 -2.59 25.75
C LEU A 647 2.12 -1.52 24.69
N MET A 648 3.33 -1.53 24.15
CA MET A 648 3.74 -0.59 23.09
C MET A 648 3.09 -0.92 21.74
N ILE A 649 2.87 -2.20 21.40
CA ILE A 649 2.09 -2.61 20.22
C ILE A 649 0.63 -2.14 20.36
N ALA A 650 0.01 -2.44 21.51
CA ALA A 650 -1.36 -2.05 21.79
C ALA A 650 -1.54 -0.52 21.73
N PHE A 651 -0.54 0.26 22.15
CA PHE A 651 -0.53 1.70 21.96
C PHE A 651 -0.39 2.11 20.48
N GLU A 652 0.63 1.61 19.78
CA GLU A 652 0.95 2.01 18.40
C GLU A 652 -0.23 1.74 17.45
N SER A 653 -0.86 0.56 17.59
CA SER A 653 -2.07 0.17 16.86
C SER A 653 -3.23 1.16 17.06
N ARG A 654 -3.43 1.64 18.30
CA ARG A 654 -4.48 2.63 18.63
C ARG A 654 -4.10 4.04 18.19
N LYS A 655 -2.82 4.43 18.30
CA LYS A 655 -2.28 5.71 17.85
C LYS A 655 -2.52 5.92 16.35
N THR A 656 -2.24 4.91 15.53
CA THR A 656 -2.43 4.98 14.07
C THR A 656 -3.91 4.88 13.65
N ALA A 657 -4.77 4.28 14.48
CA ALA A 657 -6.22 4.21 14.25
C ALA A 657 -7.01 5.43 14.79
N ALA A 658 -6.34 6.38 15.42
CA ALA A 658 -6.92 7.54 16.10
C ALA A 658 -7.16 8.85 15.31
N PRO A 659 -6.53 9.15 14.14
CA PRO A 659 -6.52 10.53 13.58
C PRO A 659 -7.88 11.21 13.38
N GLU A 660 -8.97 10.45 13.26
CA GLU A 660 -10.32 10.93 12.97
C GLU A 660 -11.35 10.57 14.07
N ARG A 661 -10.93 9.97 15.20
CA ARG A 661 -11.86 9.44 16.19
C ARG A 661 -12.16 10.43 17.31
N THR A 662 -13.39 10.93 17.33
CA THR A 662 -14.00 11.62 18.49
C THR A 662 -14.27 10.69 19.68
N ASN A 663 -14.21 9.37 19.49
CA ASN A 663 -14.47 8.39 20.53
C ASN A 663 -13.20 8.05 21.35
N PRO A 664 -13.30 7.94 22.69
CA PRO A 664 -12.18 7.56 23.55
C PRO A 664 -11.50 6.24 23.14
N LEU A 665 -10.18 6.23 23.22
CA LEU A 665 -9.33 5.11 22.84
C LEU A 665 -9.08 4.20 24.04
N ASN A 666 -9.51 2.94 23.94
CA ASN A 666 -9.19 1.91 24.92
C ASN A 666 -7.87 1.22 24.54
N ILE A 667 -6.91 1.22 25.46
CA ILE A 667 -5.63 0.49 25.39
C ILE A 667 -5.65 -0.59 26.47
N ASN A 668 -5.38 -1.83 26.10
CA ASN A 668 -5.31 -2.93 27.04
C ASN A 668 -3.98 -2.90 27.80
N LEU A 669 -4.01 -3.09 29.13
CA LEU A 669 -2.79 -3.35 29.90
C LEU A 669 -2.60 -4.86 30.05
N PRO A 670 -1.42 -5.41 29.72
CA PRO A 670 -1.14 -6.81 29.98
C PRO A 670 -1.37 -7.17 31.45
N PHE A 671 -1.95 -8.35 31.73
CA PHE A 671 -2.19 -8.80 33.10
C PHE A 671 -0.92 -8.77 33.97
N SER A 672 0.22 -9.10 33.37
CA SER A 672 1.54 -9.03 34.00
C SER A 672 1.95 -7.61 34.42
N PHE A 673 1.50 -6.56 33.73
CA PHE A 673 1.67 -5.16 34.15
C PHE A 673 0.81 -4.86 35.38
N ILE A 674 -0.47 -5.25 35.34
CA ILE A 674 -1.46 -5.01 36.40
C ILE A 674 -1.04 -5.71 37.71
N ASP A 675 -0.69 -6.99 37.63
CA ASP A 675 -0.24 -7.82 38.76
C ASP A 675 1.10 -7.31 39.32
N TYR A 676 2.08 -7.03 38.46
CA TYR A 676 3.38 -6.54 38.92
C TYR A 676 3.28 -5.15 39.55
N TYR A 677 2.45 -4.26 39.02
CA TYR A 677 2.19 -2.95 39.61
C TYR A 677 1.60 -3.07 41.01
N LYS A 678 0.58 -3.92 41.19
CA LYS A 678 -0.04 -4.16 42.50
C LYS A 678 0.97 -4.70 43.52
N LYS A 679 1.86 -5.61 43.10
CA LYS A 679 2.94 -6.15 43.94
C LYS A 679 4.04 -5.13 44.25
N PHE A 680 4.35 -4.22 43.32
CA PHE A 680 5.42 -3.24 43.47
C PHE A 680 5.00 -2.00 44.29
N ARG A 681 3.74 -1.55 44.16
CA ARG A 681 3.22 -0.35 44.85
C ARG A 681 2.29 -0.63 46.04
N GLY A 682 1.83 -1.87 46.20
CA GLY A 682 0.85 -2.25 47.23
C GLY A 682 -0.60 -1.82 46.94
N HIS A 683 -0.87 -1.13 45.82
CA HIS A 683 -2.22 -0.67 45.45
C HIS A 683 -2.52 -0.90 43.97
N SER A 684 -3.80 -0.78 43.59
CA SER A 684 -4.24 -1.05 42.21
C SER A 684 -3.79 0.02 41.21
N VAL A 685 -3.81 -0.36 39.93
CA VAL A 685 -3.60 0.49 38.75
C VAL A 685 -4.65 1.61 38.68
N GLU A 686 -5.90 1.28 39.05
CA GLU A 686 -7.01 2.23 39.16
C GLU A 686 -6.75 3.29 40.24
N HIS A 687 -6.22 2.89 41.41
CA HIS A 687 -5.84 3.85 42.45
C HIS A 687 -4.73 4.79 41.98
N ALA A 688 -3.78 4.29 41.19
CA ALA A 688 -2.72 5.11 40.59
C ALA A 688 -3.30 6.19 39.66
N LEU A 689 -4.23 5.80 38.77
CA LEU A 689 -4.91 6.72 37.85
C LEU A 689 -5.71 7.78 38.62
N ARG A 690 -6.51 7.39 39.62
CA ARG A 690 -7.27 8.34 40.47
C ARG A 690 -6.40 9.32 41.26
N LYS A 691 -5.16 8.93 41.59
CA LYS A 691 -4.19 9.77 42.29
C LYS A 691 -3.29 10.60 41.35
N SER A 692 -3.26 10.27 40.07
CA SER A 692 -2.45 10.96 39.07
C SER A 692 -3.13 12.25 38.59
N ASN A 693 -2.35 13.33 38.41
CA ASN A 693 -2.83 14.60 37.82
C ASN A 693 -2.97 14.46 36.28
N VAL A 694 -3.80 13.50 35.84
CA VAL A 694 -3.97 13.05 34.45
C VAL A 694 -5.44 12.71 34.20
N ASP A 695 -6.31 13.71 34.34
CA ASP A 695 -7.78 13.55 34.36
C ASP A 695 -8.38 12.97 33.06
N PHE A 696 -7.60 13.04 31.98
CA PHE A 696 -7.95 12.60 30.63
C PHE A 696 -7.65 11.11 30.36
N VAL A 697 -7.04 10.38 31.30
CA VAL A 697 -6.91 8.91 31.26
C VAL A 697 -7.70 8.29 32.41
N LYS A 698 -8.67 7.45 32.09
CA LYS A 698 -9.54 6.79 33.07
C LYS A 698 -9.37 5.27 33.02
N TRP A 699 -9.60 4.61 34.16
CA TRP A 699 -9.73 3.15 34.19
C TRP A 699 -11.14 2.78 33.71
N SER A 700 -11.25 1.85 32.76
CA SER A 700 -12.55 1.30 32.36
C SER A 700 -12.96 0.15 33.28
N SER A 701 -14.27 -0.07 33.42
CA SER A 701 -14.82 -1.26 34.11
C SER A 701 -14.41 -2.59 33.46
N GLN A 702 -13.92 -2.55 32.22
CA GLN A 702 -13.39 -3.70 31.48
C GLN A 702 -11.87 -3.89 31.65
N GLY A 703 -11.21 -3.17 32.57
CA GLY A 703 -9.79 -3.34 32.87
C GLY A 703 -8.82 -2.71 31.86
N MET A 704 -9.28 -1.75 31.06
CA MET A 704 -8.47 -1.05 30.05
C MET A 704 -8.20 0.40 30.44
N LEU A 705 -7.10 0.97 29.95
CA LEU A 705 -6.87 2.42 29.96
C LEU A 705 -7.75 3.07 28.89
N ARG A 706 -8.66 3.95 29.29
CA ARG A 706 -9.51 4.74 28.40
C ARG A 706 -8.99 6.17 28.31
N MET A 707 -8.49 6.55 27.14
CA MET A 707 -7.96 7.88 26.85
C MET A 707 -8.99 8.73 26.10
N ASN A 708 -9.30 9.94 26.57
CA ASN A 708 -10.12 10.89 25.80
C ASN A 708 -9.39 11.35 24.52
N PRO A 709 -10.06 11.79 23.44
CA PRO A 709 -9.38 12.46 22.32
C PRO A 709 -8.44 13.59 22.77
N ASP A 710 -8.83 14.41 23.75
CA ASP A 710 -7.98 15.48 24.29
C ASP A 710 -6.69 14.94 24.94
N ALA A 711 -6.74 13.75 25.54
CA ALA A 711 -5.55 13.07 26.04
C ALA A 711 -4.56 12.80 24.90
N MET A 712 -5.07 12.27 23.79
CA MET A 712 -4.27 11.92 22.64
C MET A 712 -3.72 13.17 21.97
N ASN A 713 -4.54 14.22 21.81
CA ASN A 713 -4.12 15.53 21.34
C ASN A 713 -3.00 16.11 22.23
N SER A 714 -3.10 15.99 23.55
CA SER A 714 -2.06 16.44 24.50
C SER A 714 -0.74 15.65 24.40
N LEU A 715 -0.76 14.40 23.91
CA LEU A 715 0.45 13.63 23.62
C LEU A 715 1.13 14.06 22.32
N PHE A 716 0.35 14.42 21.31
CA PHE A 716 0.87 14.93 20.03
C PHE A 716 1.34 16.39 20.15
N LYS A 717 0.66 17.21 20.94
CA LYS A 717 0.87 18.66 21.01
C LYS A 717 2.33 19.08 21.25
N PRO A 718 3.08 18.56 22.25
CA PRO A 718 4.47 18.98 22.46
C PRO A 718 5.36 18.77 21.24
N THR A 719 5.12 17.73 20.44
CA THR A 719 5.95 17.48 19.25
C THR A 719 5.45 18.22 18.02
N ILE A 720 4.14 18.48 17.91
CA ILE A 720 3.61 19.42 16.91
C ILE A 720 4.15 20.82 17.17
N ASP A 721 4.08 21.31 18.41
CA ASP A 721 4.58 22.64 18.81
C ASP A 721 6.06 22.82 18.46
N HIS A 722 6.91 21.81 18.69
CA HIS A 722 8.32 21.85 18.26
C HIS A 722 8.49 21.86 16.73
N ILE A 723 7.65 21.13 15.97
CA ILE A 723 7.69 21.16 14.49
C ILE A 723 7.28 22.54 14.00
N ILE A 724 6.21 23.12 14.54
CA ILE A 724 5.72 24.46 14.19
C ILE A 724 6.73 25.54 14.56
N GLN A 725 7.35 25.46 15.74
CA GLN A 725 8.44 26.36 16.13
C GLN A 725 9.59 26.29 15.11
N HIS A 726 10.06 25.08 14.79
CA HIS A 726 11.19 24.91 13.88
C HIS A 726 10.88 25.38 12.44
N LEU A 727 9.63 25.21 11.98
CA LEU A 727 9.18 25.77 10.72
C LEU A 727 9.16 27.30 10.77
N THR A 728 8.61 27.92 11.82
CA THR A 728 8.62 29.38 11.99
C THR A 728 10.06 29.95 11.95
N GLU A 729 10.98 29.37 12.73
CA GLU A 729 12.42 29.73 12.71
C GLU A 729 13.08 29.54 11.33
N LEU A 730 12.58 28.61 10.52
CA LEU A 730 13.05 28.39 9.15
C LEU A 730 12.49 29.45 8.19
N PHE A 731 11.20 29.77 8.28
CA PHE A 731 10.52 30.79 7.46
C PHE A 731 10.95 32.24 7.75
N GLU A 732 11.57 32.49 8.92
CA GLU A 732 12.23 33.76 9.24
C GLU A 732 13.51 34.00 8.42
N LYS A 733 14.09 32.97 7.80
CA LYS A 733 15.32 33.10 7.01
C LYS A 733 15.03 33.69 5.61
N PRO A 734 15.79 34.67 5.12
CA PRO A 734 15.58 35.28 3.79
C PRO A 734 15.61 34.29 2.62
N GLU A 735 16.31 33.16 2.76
CA GLU A 735 16.35 32.11 1.73
C GLU A 735 15.06 31.28 1.67
N VAL A 736 14.23 31.29 2.73
CA VAL A 736 13.05 30.42 2.91
C VAL A 736 11.78 31.24 3.24
N SER A 737 11.81 32.57 3.10
CA SER A 737 10.66 33.44 3.36
C SER A 737 9.63 33.45 2.22
N ASP A 738 10.08 33.20 0.98
CA ASP A 738 9.26 33.14 -0.23
C ASP A 738 9.29 31.71 -0.78
N ILE A 739 8.24 30.95 -0.47
CA ILE A 739 8.13 29.50 -0.72
C ILE A 739 6.79 29.21 -1.38
N LYS A 740 6.85 28.64 -2.59
CA LYS A 740 5.68 28.30 -3.40
C LYS A 740 4.96 27.05 -2.88
N PHE A 741 5.74 26.02 -2.54
CA PHE A 741 5.22 24.73 -2.05
C PHE A 741 5.89 24.26 -0.75
N LEU A 742 5.10 23.69 0.16
CA LEU A 742 5.58 22.90 1.28
C LEU A 742 5.11 21.45 1.12
N PHE A 743 6.03 20.52 0.92
CA PHE A 743 5.73 19.09 0.88
C PHE A 743 5.83 18.50 2.29
N LEU A 744 4.70 18.08 2.85
CA LEU A 744 4.66 17.40 4.15
C LEU A 744 4.68 15.88 3.90
N VAL A 745 5.76 15.22 4.34
CA VAL A 745 6.06 13.81 4.02
C VAL A 745 6.41 13.02 5.30
N GLY A 746 6.56 11.70 5.18
CA GLY A 746 6.82 10.82 6.31
C GLY A 746 5.53 10.37 7.01
N GLY A 747 5.62 9.33 7.85
CA GLY A 747 4.44 8.66 8.40
C GLY A 747 3.58 9.49 9.36
N PHE A 748 4.12 10.57 9.93
CA PHE A 748 3.36 11.49 10.79
C PHE A 748 2.68 12.62 9.99
N ALA A 749 2.99 12.78 8.69
CA ALA A 749 2.22 13.64 7.79
C ALA A 749 0.76 13.19 7.62
N GLU A 750 0.42 11.93 7.95
CA GLU A 750 -0.96 11.43 7.99
C GLU A 750 -1.79 11.99 9.17
N SER A 751 -1.16 12.70 10.11
CA SER A 751 -1.82 13.27 11.30
C SER A 751 -2.58 14.55 10.96
N LEU A 752 -3.91 14.53 11.06
CA LEU A 752 -4.74 15.72 10.87
C LEU A 752 -4.39 16.86 11.82
N LEU A 753 -3.98 16.55 13.06
CA LEU A 753 -3.51 17.55 14.03
C LEU A 753 -2.27 18.31 13.55
N LEU A 754 -1.36 17.60 12.85
CA LEU A 754 -0.16 18.21 12.28
C LEU A 754 -0.52 19.00 11.02
N GLN A 755 -1.38 18.45 10.14
CA GLN A 755 -1.84 19.12 8.93
C GLN A 755 -2.49 20.47 9.27
N GLN A 756 -3.45 20.48 10.21
CA GLN A 756 -4.11 21.68 10.68
C GLN A 756 -3.12 22.68 11.28
N ALA A 757 -2.22 22.25 12.17
CA ALA A 757 -1.24 23.15 12.78
C ALA A 757 -0.27 23.78 11.76
N VAL A 758 0.10 23.05 10.70
CA VAL A 758 0.93 23.59 9.61
C VAL A 758 0.13 24.53 8.71
N GLN A 759 -1.14 24.25 8.44
CA GLN A 759 -2.06 25.19 7.76
C GLN A 759 -2.23 26.50 8.56
N ASP A 760 -2.50 26.39 9.86
CA ASP A 760 -2.72 27.52 10.78
C ASP A 760 -1.46 28.39 10.95
N MET A 761 -0.27 27.77 10.93
CA MET A 761 1.01 28.49 10.93
C MET A 761 1.25 29.20 9.61
N LEU A 762 1.02 28.54 8.47
CA LEU A 762 1.29 29.14 7.16
C LEU A 762 0.27 30.20 6.75
N GLN A 763 -1.00 30.09 7.16
CA GLN A 763 -2.07 31.04 6.83
C GLN A 763 -2.21 31.31 5.32
N GLY A 764 -1.96 30.29 4.50
CA GLY A 764 -2.00 30.40 3.03
C GLY A 764 -0.74 31.00 2.38
N ARG A 765 0.32 31.32 3.13
CA ARG A 765 1.61 31.83 2.59
C ARG A 765 2.29 30.88 1.60
N SER A 766 2.03 29.57 1.71
CA SER A 766 2.58 28.54 0.81
C SER A 766 1.54 27.43 0.59
N ARG A 767 1.56 26.81 -0.59
CA ARG A 767 0.66 25.70 -0.94
C ARG A 767 1.19 24.40 -0.31
N ILE A 768 0.43 23.80 0.60
CA ILE A 768 0.85 22.59 1.33
C ILE A 768 0.39 21.33 0.56
N ILE A 769 1.34 20.48 0.20
CA ILE A 769 1.15 19.28 -0.63
C ILE A 769 1.52 18.03 0.16
N ILE A 770 0.65 17.02 0.12
CA ILE A 770 0.82 15.73 0.82
C ILE A 770 0.68 14.58 -0.18
N PRO A 771 1.75 13.83 -0.51
CA PRO A 771 1.66 12.66 -1.39
C PRO A 771 0.72 11.58 -0.83
N HIS A 772 -0.11 10.91 -1.65
CA HIS A 772 -1.02 9.86 -1.15
C HIS A 772 -0.29 8.68 -0.48
N ASP A 773 0.94 8.36 -0.89
CA ASP A 773 1.78 7.32 -0.30
C ASP A 773 2.87 7.91 0.65
N VAL A 774 2.55 8.86 1.55
CA VAL A 774 3.56 9.54 2.40
C VAL A 774 4.53 8.60 3.12
N GLY A 775 4.06 7.43 3.53
CA GLY A 775 4.89 6.41 4.19
C GLY A 775 5.96 5.76 3.29
N LEU A 776 5.85 5.88 1.96
CA LEU A 776 6.75 5.31 0.95
C LEU A 776 7.47 6.36 0.09
N THR A 777 7.06 7.64 0.14
CA THR A 777 7.65 8.77 -0.61
C THR A 777 9.19 8.76 -0.62
N ILE A 778 9.81 8.59 0.55
CA ILE A 778 11.27 8.55 0.72
C ILE A 778 11.90 7.36 -0.04
N LEU A 779 11.29 6.17 0.02
CA LEU A 779 11.83 4.98 -0.64
C LEU A 779 11.72 5.05 -2.17
N LYS A 780 10.56 5.49 -2.68
CA LYS A 780 10.37 5.72 -4.12
C LYS A 780 11.34 6.78 -4.64
N GLY A 781 11.56 7.84 -3.86
CA GLY A 781 12.55 8.88 -4.10
C GLY A 781 13.99 8.41 -4.09
N ALA A 782 14.34 7.46 -3.21
CA ALA A 782 15.68 6.89 -3.12
C ALA A 782 16.01 6.02 -4.34
N VAL A 783 15.03 5.26 -4.86
CA VAL A 783 15.19 4.51 -6.12
C VAL A 783 15.44 5.48 -7.28
N LEU A 784 14.66 6.56 -7.38
CA LEU A 784 14.86 7.61 -8.39
C LEU A 784 16.28 8.23 -8.31
N PHE A 785 16.74 8.55 -7.09
CA PHE A 785 18.10 9.07 -6.86
C PHE A 785 19.20 8.05 -7.18
N GLY A 786 18.96 6.75 -7.00
CA GLY A 786 19.90 5.69 -7.36
C GLY A 786 20.12 5.53 -8.87
N LEU A 787 19.08 5.83 -9.66
CA LEU A 787 19.15 5.84 -11.12
C LEU A 787 19.89 7.07 -11.65
N ASP A 788 19.52 8.27 -11.20
CA ASP A 788 20.22 9.53 -11.53
C ASP A 788 20.58 10.33 -10.26
N PRO A 789 21.78 10.12 -9.69
CA PRO A 789 22.29 10.93 -8.59
C PRO A 789 22.57 12.38 -9.00
N SER A 790 22.68 12.67 -10.30
CA SER A 790 22.97 14.01 -10.81
C SER A 790 21.76 14.96 -10.75
N ILE A 791 20.58 14.46 -10.39
CA ILE A 791 19.36 15.27 -10.22
C ILE A 791 19.50 16.38 -9.17
N ILE A 792 20.42 16.22 -8.21
CA ILE A 792 20.85 17.26 -7.26
C ILE A 792 22.16 17.88 -7.77
N LYS A 793 22.07 19.08 -8.37
CA LYS A 793 23.23 19.76 -8.99
C LYS A 793 24.11 20.50 -7.99
N VAL A 794 23.50 21.09 -6.95
CA VAL A 794 24.17 21.94 -5.95
C VAL A 794 23.66 21.60 -4.56
N ARG A 795 24.53 21.62 -3.55
CA ARG A 795 24.21 21.50 -2.11
C ARG A 795 24.87 22.66 -1.35
N ARG A 796 24.26 23.13 -0.25
CA ARG A 796 24.94 24.02 0.70
C ARG A 796 25.71 23.19 1.73
N SER A 797 26.95 23.57 2.05
CA SER A 797 27.74 22.85 3.06
C SER A 797 27.19 23.11 4.46
N PRO A 798 26.82 22.09 5.26
CA PRO A 798 26.26 22.31 6.60
C PRO A 798 27.31 22.71 7.64
N LEU A 799 28.61 22.72 7.29
CA LEU A 799 29.72 23.03 8.18
C LEU A 799 30.86 23.69 7.39
N THR A 800 31.66 24.50 8.07
CA THR A 800 32.99 24.90 7.59
C THR A 800 33.93 23.71 7.71
N TYR A 801 34.70 23.41 6.67
CA TYR A 801 35.73 22.36 6.66
C TYR A 801 37.10 22.93 6.30
N GLY A 802 38.13 22.44 6.98
CA GLY A 802 39.51 22.83 6.72
C GLY A 802 40.52 21.89 7.37
N VAL A 803 41.80 22.23 7.25
CA VAL A 803 42.90 21.47 7.87
C VAL A 803 43.72 22.35 8.80
N GLY A 804 44.29 21.74 9.84
CA GLY A 804 45.19 22.45 10.76
C GLY A 804 46.57 22.61 10.15
N VAL A 805 47.08 23.84 10.06
CA VAL A 805 48.37 24.17 9.45
C VAL A 805 49.22 25.09 10.32
N LEU A 806 50.52 25.16 9.99
CA LEU A 806 51.40 26.25 10.40
C LEU A 806 51.42 27.29 9.26
N ASN A 807 51.20 28.56 9.59
CA ASN A 807 51.30 29.67 8.62
C ASN A 807 52.37 30.68 9.09
N ARG A 808 52.79 31.64 8.27
CA ARG A 808 53.72 32.70 8.74
C ARG A 808 53.02 33.57 9.79
N PHE A 809 53.74 33.95 10.84
CA PHE A 809 53.22 34.88 11.83
C PHE A 809 53.15 36.31 11.25
N VAL A 810 52.06 37.01 11.52
CA VAL A 810 51.83 38.39 11.07
C VAL A 810 51.45 39.22 12.30
N GLU A 811 52.33 40.16 12.63
CA GLU A 811 52.16 41.09 13.76
C GLU A 811 50.84 41.85 13.66
N GLY A 812 50.15 42.04 14.78
CA GLY A 812 48.85 42.75 14.83
C GLY A 812 47.66 42.00 14.20
N LYS A 813 47.88 40.95 13.40
CA LYS A 813 46.81 40.08 12.86
C LYS A 813 46.64 38.79 13.65
N HIS A 814 47.74 38.15 14.03
CA HIS A 814 47.71 36.87 14.74
C HIS A 814 47.91 37.09 16.25
N PRO A 815 47.21 36.33 17.12
CA PRO A 815 47.38 36.45 18.57
C PRO A 815 48.82 36.09 18.99
N PRO A 816 49.49 36.88 19.85
CA PRO A 816 50.88 36.62 20.25
C PRO A 816 51.11 35.23 20.84
N GLU A 817 50.12 34.65 21.53
CA GLU A 817 50.16 33.30 22.10
C GLU A 817 50.17 32.17 21.04
N LYS A 818 49.96 32.49 19.75
CA LYS A 818 50.11 31.57 18.62
C LYS A 818 51.48 31.68 17.93
N LEU A 819 52.37 32.58 18.39
CA LEU A 819 53.71 32.71 17.83
C LEU A 819 54.60 31.51 18.23
N LEU A 820 55.12 30.81 17.23
CA LEU A 820 56.17 29.80 17.36
C LEU A 820 57.39 30.22 16.55
N VAL A 821 58.49 30.57 17.22
CA VAL A 821 59.77 30.81 16.55
C VAL A 821 60.52 29.49 16.42
N LYS A 822 60.89 29.11 15.19
CA LYS A 822 61.61 27.87 14.92
C LYS A 822 62.47 28.02 13.67
N ASP A 823 63.73 27.59 13.75
CA ASP A 823 64.71 27.66 12.66
C ASP A 823 64.80 29.08 12.06
N GLY A 824 64.88 30.09 12.94
CA GLY A 824 64.88 31.52 12.61
C GLY A 824 63.56 32.08 12.06
N THR A 825 62.55 31.24 11.81
CA THR A 825 61.29 31.62 11.17
C THR A 825 60.17 31.77 12.20
N ARG A 826 59.38 32.85 12.07
CA ARG A 826 58.18 33.11 12.90
C ARG A 826 56.94 32.47 12.29
N TRP A 827 56.41 31.45 12.95
CA TRP A 827 55.20 30.71 12.57
C TRP A 827 54.02 31.07 13.47
N CYS A 828 52.82 30.91 12.93
CA CYS A 828 51.54 30.95 13.64
C CYS A 828 51.03 29.51 13.74
N THR A 829 50.79 29.03 14.97
CA THR A 829 50.25 27.70 15.24
C THR A 829 48.73 27.66 15.15
N ASP A 830 48.19 26.44 15.04
CA ASP A 830 46.76 26.16 15.10
C ASP A 830 45.89 26.88 14.05
N VAL A 831 46.47 27.35 12.93
CA VAL A 831 45.69 28.02 11.88
C VAL A 831 44.78 27.00 11.20
N LEU A 832 43.49 27.33 11.05
CA LEU A 832 42.57 26.57 10.22
C LEU A 832 42.66 27.10 8.79
N ASP A 833 43.20 26.30 7.86
CA ASP A 833 43.12 26.60 6.42
C ASP A 833 41.80 26.05 5.87
N THR A 834 40.88 26.95 5.54
CA THR A 834 39.52 26.64 5.12
C THR A 834 39.47 26.21 3.65
N PHE A 835 38.89 25.04 3.41
CA PHE A 835 38.56 24.53 2.08
C PHE A 835 37.18 25.05 1.65
N ILE A 836 36.23 25.07 2.58
CA ILE A 836 34.84 25.48 2.35
C ILE A 836 34.23 26.03 3.64
N ALA A 837 33.43 27.09 3.55
CA ALA A 837 32.66 27.63 4.67
C ALA A 837 31.30 26.92 4.86
N ALA A 838 30.73 27.02 6.05
CA ALA A 838 29.32 26.72 6.28
C ALA A 838 28.43 27.58 5.36
N ASP A 839 27.29 27.03 4.94
CA ASP A 839 26.31 27.63 4.05
C ASP A 839 26.78 28.00 2.62
N GLN A 840 28.06 27.76 2.29
CA GLN A 840 28.60 27.88 0.93
C GLN A 840 27.93 26.86 0.00
N SER A 841 27.47 27.33 -1.17
CA SER A 841 26.96 26.49 -2.26
C SER A 841 28.09 25.72 -2.95
N VAL A 842 27.82 24.45 -3.27
CA VAL A 842 28.79 23.48 -3.79
C VAL A 842 28.20 22.69 -4.93
N ALA A 843 28.89 22.64 -6.07
CA ALA A 843 28.48 21.79 -7.19
C ALA A 843 28.77 20.30 -6.92
N LEU A 844 27.96 19.40 -7.50
CA LEU A 844 28.19 17.97 -7.42
C LEU A 844 29.60 17.59 -7.90
N GLY A 845 30.42 17.04 -7.00
CA GLY A 845 31.78 16.60 -7.31
C GLY A 845 32.84 17.70 -7.27
N GLU A 846 32.52 18.92 -6.81
CA GLU A 846 33.43 20.04 -6.68
C GLU A 846 34.68 19.68 -5.85
N LEU A 847 35.86 19.96 -6.39
CA LEU A 847 37.15 19.53 -5.85
C LEU A 847 37.97 20.73 -5.40
N VAL A 848 38.07 20.93 -4.09
CA VAL A 848 38.92 21.97 -3.51
C VAL A 848 40.33 21.41 -3.27
N LYS A 849 41.33 22.04 -3.89
CA LYS A 849 42.74 21.69 -3.79
C LYS A 849 43.51 22.73 -2.98
N ARG A 850 44.44 22.26 -2.14
CA ARG A 850 45.46 23.05 -1.44
C ARG A 850 46.80 22.33 -1.49
N SER A 851 47.89 23.09 -1.46
CA SER A 851 49.25 22.56 -1.48
C SER A 851 50.00 22.98 -0.23
N TYR A 852 50.66 22.01 0.41
CA TYR A 852 51.41 22.19 1.65
C TYR A 852 52.83 21.62 1.50
N THR A 853 53.71 21.97 2.44
CA THR A 853 55.06 21.41 2.53
C THR A 853 55.29 20.80 3.92
N PRO A 854 56.06 19.70 4.06
CA PRO A 854 56.40 19.14 5.37
C PRO A 854 57.07 20.17 6.30
N ALA A 855 56.78 20.09 7.61
CA ALA A 855 57.33 21.03 8.61
C ALA A 855 58.82 20.77 8.95
N LYS A 856 59.37 19.65 8.46
CA LYS A 856 60.81 19.31 8.45
C LYS A 856 61.11 18.53 7.16
N PRO A 857 62.25 18.76 6.47
CA PRO A 857 62.63 17.98 5.29
C PRO A 857 62.77 16.47 5.56
N SER A 858 63.20 16.09 6.77
CA SER A 858 63.40 14.69 7.19
C SER A 858 62.10 13.94 7.59
N GLN A 859 60.94 14.59 7.49
CA GLN A 859 59.68 14.02 7.98
C GLN A 859 59.19 12.84 7.11
N GLN A 860 59.29 11.62 7.63
CA GLN A 860 58.95 10.38 6.93
C GLN A 860 57.44 10.05 6.87
N VAL A 861 56.61 10.69 7.70
CA VAL A 861 55.14 10.51 7.70
C VAL A 861 54.47 11.87 7.80
N ILE A 862 53.60 12.17 6.85
CA ILE A 862 52.77 13.39 6.84
C ILE A 862 51.41 13.06 7.44
N VAL A 863 50.99 13.83 8.44
CA VAL A 863 49.70 13.68 9.11
C VAL A 863 48.91 14.96 8.93
N ILE A 864 47.79 14.87 8.21
CA ILE A 864 46.89 16.00 7.95
C ILE A 864 45.62 15.77 8.76
N HIS A 865 45.36 16.62 9.74
CA HIS A 865 44.13 16.58 10.51
C HIS A 865 43.05 17.44 9.84
N VAL A 866 41.89 16.85 9.60
CA VAL A 866 40.72 17.54 9.03
C VAL A 866 39.80 17.94 10.17
N TYR A 867 39.34 19.19 10.14
CA TYR A 867 38.52 19.82 11.15
C TYR A 867 37.22 20.35 10.55
N CYS A 868 36.19 20.52 11.38
CA CYS A 868 34.98 21.24 11.01
C CYS A 868 34.41 22.08 12.15
N SER A 869 33.59 23.07 11.79
CA SER A 869 32.83 23.93 12.70
C SER A 869 31.46 24.28 12.12
N GLU A 870 30.50 24.58 12.99
CA GLU A 870 29.17 25.11 12.64
C GLU A 870 29.21 26.62 12.34
N LYS A 871 30.30 27.32 12.67
CA LYS A 871 30.50 28.74 12.32
C LYS A 871 31.06 28.87 10.90
N GLU A 872 30.49 29.78 10.11
CA GLU A 872 31.00 30.21 8.79
C GLU A 872 32.46 30.71 8.87
N LYS A 873 32.74 31.59 9.84
CA LYS A 873 34.06 32.23 10.02
C LYS A 873 34.75 31.71 11.27
N VAL A 874 35.92 31.09 11.05
CA VAL A 874 36.79 30.47 12.04
C VAL A 874 38.24 30.68 11.60
N GLY A 875 39.11 31.07 12.51
CA GLY A 875 40.54 31.28 12.23
C GLY A 875 41.45 30.17 12.74
N PHE A 876 41.09 29.50 13.85
CA PHE A 876 41.99 28.59 14.54
C PHE A 876 41.34 27.25 14.95
N ILE A 877 42.09 26.15 14.81
CA ILE A 877 41.65 24.80 15.24
C ILE A 877 41.51 24.66 16.76
N SER A 878 42.01 25.63 17.54
CA SER A 878 41.86 25.69 18.99
C SER A 878 40.58 26.40 19.45
N GLU A 879 39.78 26.96 18.54
CA GLU A 879 38.51 27.60 18.92
C GLU A 879 37.51 26.55 19.45
N PRO A 880 36.70 26.86 20.48
CA PRO A 880 35.76 25.91 21.07
C PRO A 880 34.69 25.34 20.10
N SER A 881 34.43 26.03 18.98
CA SER A 881 33.49 25.58 17.95
C SER A 881 34.08 24.51 17.02
N VAL A 882 35.40 24.33 17.02
CA VAL A 882 36.12 23.48 16.06
C VAL A 882 36.35 22.09 16.64
N ARG A 883 36.06 21.08 15.83
CA ARG A 883 36.30 19.67 16.17
C ARG A 883 37.04 18.95 15.05
N LYS A 884 38.01 18.12 15.43
CA LYS A 884 38.67 17.21 14.48
C LYS A 884 37.66 16.17 14.00
N CYS A 885 37.41 16.12 12.70
CA CYS A 885 36.50 15.16 12.07
C CYS A 885 37.22 14.03 11.33
N GLY A 886 38.49 14.20 10.95
CA GLY A 886 39.28 13.07 10.44
C GLY A 886 40.77 13.30 10.37
N THR A 887 41.49 12.35 9.76
CA THR A 887 42.95 12.39 9.63
C THR A 887 43.41 11.60 8.41
N LEU A 888 44.22 12.23 7.57
CA LEU A 888 44.98 11.58 6.49
C LEU A 888 46.38 11.26 7.02
N ARG A 889 46.91 10.08 6.69
CA ARG A 889 48.29 9.66 6.98
C ARG A 889 48.95 9.22 5.70
N LEU A 890 49.98 9.94 5.28
CA LEU A 890 50.75 9.69 4.07
C LEU A 890 52.17 9.26 4.47
N ASP A 891 52.50 8.01 4.15
CA ASP A 891 53.85 7.48 4.37
C ASP A 891 54.75 7.89 3.20
N VAL A 892 55.72 8.73 3.53
CA VAL A 892 56.67 9.34 2.61
C VAL A 892 58.10 8.84 2.86
N SER A 893 58.22 7.66 3.48
CA SER A 893 59.50 7.00 3.76
C SER A 893 60.13 6.33 2.55
N GLY A 894 61.47 6.35 2.49
CA GLY A 894 62.24 5.71 1.42
C GLY A 894 62.09 6.38 0.05
N THR A 895 61.78 7.67 0.01
CA THR A 895 61.58 8.42 -1.23
C THR A 895 62.35 9.74 -1.19
N GLU A 896 63.13 10.00 -2.23
CA GLU A 896 63.86 11.26 -2.39
C GLU A 896 63.05 12.24 -3.24
N SER A 897 63.04 13.52 -2.84
CA SER A 897 62.44 14.62 -3.60
C SER A 897 63.55 15.41 -4.27
N THR A 898 63.59 15.39 -5.61
CA THR A 898 64.48 16.25 -6.40
C THR A 898 64.08 17.73 -6.34
N ALA A 899 62.83 18.03 -5.95
CA ALA A 899 62.34 19.39 -5.78
C ALA A 899 62.84 20.01 -4.46
N PRO A 900 63.23 21.31 -4.44
CA PRO A 900 63.77 22.00 -3.27
C PRO A 900 62.75 22.17 -2.12
N ARG A 901 61.45 21.97 -2.41
CA ARG A 901 60.41 21.77 -1.41
C ARG A 901 59.50 20.65 -1.88
N ARG A 902 59.31 19.64 -1.04
CA ARG A 902 58.38 18.54 -1.28
C ARG A 902 56.94 19.04 -1.16
N GLU A 903 56.18 18.97 -2.25
CA GLU A 903 54.78 19.41 -2.29
C GLU A 903 53.83 18.26 -1.94
N ILE A 904 53.01 18.48 -0.91
CA ILE A 904 51.91 17.60 -0.52
C ILE A 904 50.60 18.28 -0.89
N GLN A 905 49.92 17.78 -1.91
CA GLN A 905 48.61 18.27 -2.33
C GLN A 905 47.52 17.59 -1.51
N THR A 906 46.72 18.38 -0.80
CA THR A 906 45.48 17.91 -0.16
C THR A 906 44.30 18.29 -1.03
N LEU A 907 43.45 17.32 -1.32
CA LEU A 907 42.26 17.47 -2.14
C LEU A 907 41.04 17.02 -1.32
N MET A 908 39.98 17.82 -1.32
CA MET A 908 38.69 17.44 -0.74
C MET A 908 37.59 17.60 -1.79
N GLN A 909 36.82 16.55 -2.00
CA GLN A 909 35.69 16.54 -2.91
C GLN A 909 34.39 16.66 -2.12
N PHE A 910 33.56 17.60 -2.56
CA PHE A 910 32.29 17.97 -1.92
C PHE A 910 31.13 17.83 -2.93
N GLY A 911 29.93 18.27 -2.53
CA GLY A 911 28.72 18.24 -3.37
C GLY A 911 28.02 16.87 -3.46
N ASP A 912 28.71 15.78 -3.17
CA ASP A 912 28.12 14.45 -2.88
C ASP A 912 27.56 14.41 -1.43
N THR A 913 26.81 13.36 -1.08
CA THR A 913 26.22 13.17 0.27
C THR A 913 27.27 12.83 1.34
N GLU A 914 28.46 12.43 0.93
CA GLU A 914 29.65 12.10 1.71
C GLU A 914 30.87 12.89 1.18
N ILE A 915 31.76 13.34 2.07
CA ILE A 915 32.98 14.10 1.68
C ILE A 915 34.15 13.14 1.55
N ARG A 916 34.87 13.22 0.43
CA ARG A 916 36.06 12.40 0.11
C ARG A 916 37.31 13.26 0.29
N ALA A 917 38.36 12.72 0.92
CA ALA A 917 39.58 13.49 1.20
C ALA A 917 40.85 12.68 0.89
N MET A 918 41.78 13.30 0.17
CA MET A 918 43.01 12.67 -0.32
C MET A 918 44.20 13.59 -0.07
N ALA A 919 45.35 13.00 0.26
CA ALA A 919 46.64 13.67 0.20
C ALA A 919 47.55 12.97 -0.81
N VAL A 920 48.29 13.72 -1.60
CA VAL A 920 49.17 13.23 -2.67
C VAL A 920 50.54 13.88 -2.50
N ASP A 921 51.60 13.08 -2.46
CA ASP A 921 52.97 13.57 -2.62
C ASP A 921 53.28 13.73 -4.11
N VAL A 922 53.44 14.97 -4.56
CA VAL A 922 53.56 15.29 -5.98
C VAL A 922 54.84 14.71 -6.59
N SER A 923 55.93 14.60 -5.81
CA SER A 923 57.21 14.12 -6.33
C SER A 923 57.25 12.62 -6.58
N THR A 924 56.36 11.82 -5.97
CA THR A 924 56.36 10.35 -6.10
C THR A 924 55.05 9.77 -6.61
N GLY A 925 53.98 10.57 -6.66
CA GLY A 925 52.63 10.09 -6.91
C GLY A 925 52.02 9.25 -5.78
N ARG A 926 52.72 9.06 -4.64
CA ARG A 926 52.16 8.33 -3.49
C ARG A 926 50.94 9.06 -2.95
N THR A 927 49.83 8.33 -2.81
CA THR A 927 48.57 8.85 -2.30
C THR A 927 48.21 8.26 -0.93
N ALA A 928 47.67 9.09 -0.05
CA ALA A 928 46.94 8.69 1.14
C ALA A 928 45.47 9.02 0.93
N PHE A 929 44.69 7.98 0.65
CA PHE A 929 43.25 8.10 0.43
C PHE A 929 42.51 7.87 1.75
N SER A 930 41.73 8.85 2.21
CA SER A 930 40.63 8.59 3.14
C SER A 930 39.35 8.64 2.33
N SER A 931 38.91 7.46 1.89
CA SER A 931 37.80 7.29 0.95
C SER A 931 36.56 8.11 1.32
N ARG A 932 36.30 8.22 2.63
CA ARG A 932 35.42 9.18 3.29
C ARG A 932 36.04 9.54 4.64
N ILE A 933 35.91 10.80 5.09
CA ILE A 933 36.63 11.34 6.26
C ILE A 933 36.39 10.48 7.53
N HIS A 934 37.42 9.75 7.96
CA HIS A 934 37.35 8.81 9.09
C HIS A 934 37.31 9.50 10.46
N VAL A 935 36.16 9.43 11.14
CA VAL A 935 36.01 9.85 12.54
C VAL A 935 36.56 8.78 13.48
N THR A 936 37.88 8.65 13.57
CA THR A 936 38.52 7.76 14.57
C THR A 936 38.57 8.46 15.94
N THR A 937 37.60 8.18 16.80
CA THR A 937 37.62 8.52 18.23
C THR A 937 38.56 7.60 19.02
N ARG A 938 39.83 7.46 18.61
CA ARG A 938 40.86 6.80 19.42
C ARG A 938 41.58 7.80 20.33
N LYS A 939 41.13 7.91 21.58
CA LYS A 939 42.03 8.20 22.71
C LYS A 939 42.88 6.95 22.98
N LYS A 940 43.96 6.76 22.23
CA LYS A 940 45.06 5.90 22.69
C LYS A 940 45.93 6.77 23.60
N ARG A 941 45.82 6.57 24.91
CA ARG A 941 46.91 6.92 25.83
C ARG A 941 48.01 5.89 25.56
N GLU A 942 48.98 6.25 24.76
CA GLU A 942 50.26 5.56 24.76
C GLU A 942 51.07 6.19 25.91
N CYS A 943 51.07 5.51 27.06
CA CYS A 943 52.03 5.80 28.11
C CYS A 943 53.39 5.27 27.62
N SER A 944 54.37 6.18 27.53
CA SER A 944 55.77 5.84 27.29
C SER A 944 56.60 6.53 28.36
N VAL A 945 56.93 5.75 29.40
CA VAL A 945 57.75 6.09 30.59
C VAL A 945 57.22 7.27 31.41
#